data_AF-M8BTB1-F1
#
_entry.id   AF-M8BTB1-F1
#
_cell.length_a   1.000
_cell.length_b   1.000
_cell.length_c   1.000
_cell.angle_alpha   90.00
_cell.angle_beta   90.00
_cell.angle_gamma   90.00
#
_symmetry.space_group_name_H-M   'P 1'
#
loop_
_entity.id
_entity.type
_entity.pdbx_description
1 polymer ?
#
loop_
_entity_poly.entity_id
_entity_poly.type
_entity_poly.pdbx_seq_one_letter_code
_entity_poly.pdbx_strand_id
1 'polypeptide(L)'
;MDWPGTSPEGPGRAARLHAGSASSSSRSDLHRRWAAGRYTNGGRPGSVLAQKFVGAPLPLIKCDHCLKKVVRRVSTTLEHPGWVFIKCLNDGNGCKFWYWEEEYIDILIERNLVDVRALLTSIEAVDETCALVARSEARHETRCEEATSTSLDSKKKETRKMEAALPQINNECIKKTLIQLRGAVMEVGYLLKCILVFRPSSSFDTKTTTTNAGQPVWNDNEALTVGPRGPILLEDYHLLEKIAHFARERIPERVVHARGASAKGFFECTHDVTGLTCADFLRAPGARTPVIVRFSTVIHERGSPETIRDPRGFAVKFYTREGNWDLLGNNFPVFFIRDGIKFPDVIHAFKPNPKSHVQEYWRVFDFLSHHPESLHTFFFLFDDVGIPTDYRHMDGFGVNTYTFVSRAGKSHYVKFHWRPTCGVSCLMDDEATLVGGKNHSHATQDLYDSIDAGNFPEWKLFVQVIDPDDEDRFDFDPLDDTKTWPEDLVPLQPVGRLVLDRNVDNFFNENEQLAFGPGLVVPGIYYSDDKMLQCRVFAYADTQRYRLGPNYLMLPVNAPKCGFKNNHYDGAMNFMHRDEEVDYSPSRHAPLRHAEPASFPVPTRPVVGKREKTRIKKENDFVQPGERYRSWAPDRQDRFVRRFADALAHPKVSHELRVIWIDFLSKCDKSCGMKVANRLNVKPSM
;
A
#
# COMPACT_ATOMS: atom_id res chain seq x y z
N MET A 1 38.65 18.72 -42.89
CA MET A 1 38.48 17.40 -43.52
C MET A 1 37.06 17.34 -44.03
N ASP A 2 36.95 17.45 -45.34
CA ASP A 2 35.76 17.60 -46.18
C ASP A 2 34.93 16.30 -46.32
N TRP A 3 33.59 16.42 -46.30
CA TRP A 3 32.61 16.08 -47.37
C TRP A 3 32.17 14.57 -47.46
N PRO A 4 31.03 14.18 -48.07
CA PRO A 4 29.63 14.71 -48.04
C PRO A 4 28.49 13.70 -48.42
N GLY A 5 27.23 14.17 -48.47
CA GLY A 5 26.20 13.80 -49.47
C GLY A 5 25.18 12.71 -49.08
N THR A 6 23.88 12.75 -49.43
CA THR A 6 23.03 13.57 -50.31
C THR A 6 21.55 13.22 -50.04
N SER A 7 20.65 14.21 -50.15
CA SER A 7 19.16 14.19 -50.09
C SER A 7 18.53 13.74 -51.44
N PRO A 8 17.22 13.99 -51.80
CA PRO A 8 15.90 14.02 -51.11
C PRO A 8 14.75 13.34 -51.97
N GLU A 9 13.47 13.67 -51.71
CA GLU A 9 12.17 13.42 -52.44
C GLU A 9 11.23 12.40 -51.74
N GLY A 10 9.92 12.59 -51.54
CA GLY A 10 8.91 13.58 -51.92
C GLY A 10 7.52 13.13 -51.37
N PRO A 11 6.44 13.94 -51.47
CA PRO A 11 5.26 13.89 -50.57
C PRO A 11 3.99 13.26 -51.19
N GLY A 12 3.06 12.79 -50.35
CA GLY A 12 1.75 12.26 -50.78
C GLY A 12 0.60 12.56 -49.82
N ARG A 13 -0.40 13.30 -50.31
CA ARG A 13 -1.60 13.82 -49.62
C ARG A 13 -2.75 12.80 -49.52
N ALA A 14 -3.47 12.88 -48.39
CA ALA A 14 -4.93 12.94 -48.16
C ALA A 14 -5.96 12.18 -49.06
N ALA A 15 -6.83 11.41 -48.41
CA ALA A 15 -8.30 11.29 -48.64
C ALA A 15 -8.92 10.62 -47.38
N ARG A 16 -9.62 11.29 -46.45
CA ARG A 16 -11.02 11.77 -46.40
C ARG A 16 -12.14 10.79 -46.80
N LEU A 17 -12.95 10.48 -45.78
CA LEU A 17 -14.42 10.36 -45.71
C LEU A 17 -15.09 9.07 -46.24
N HIS A 18 -15.75 8.32 -45.35
CA HIS A 18 -17.21 8.45 -45.19
C HIS A 18 -17.73 7.80 -43.91
N ALA A 19 -18.68 8.49 -43.29
CA ALA A 19 -19.46 8.11 -42.13
C ALA A 19 -20.54 7.07 -42.48
N GLY A 20 -20.84 6.20 -41.51
CA GLY A 20 -22.02 5.34 -41.49
C GLY A 20 -22.56 5.25 -40.06
N SER A 21 -23.73 5.83 -39.85
CA SER A 21 -24.41 6.04 -38.57
C SER A 21 -25.09 4.79 -38.00
N ALA A 22 -25.02 4.69 -36.68
CA ALA A 22 -25.92 4.07 -35.69
C ALA A 22 -27.12 3.21 -36.14
N SER A 23 -27.23 2.02 -35.53
CA SER A 23 -28.50 1.53 -34.98
C SER A 23 -28.25 0.59 -33.80
N SER A 24 -28.95 0.86 -32.70
CA SER A 24 -29.03 0.12 -31.46
C SER A 24 -29.51 -1.33 -31.63
N SER A 25 -28.79 -2.31 -31.09
CA SER A 25 -29.36 -3.61 -30.74
C SER A 25 -28.62 -4.24 -29.54
N SER A 26 -29.38 -4.42 -28.45
CA SER A 26 -29.20 -5.23 -27.24
C SER A 26 -27.84 -5.91 -26.94
N ARG A 27 -27.39 -5.69 -25.69
CA ARG A 27 -26.28 -6.32 -24.93
C ARG A 27 -26.20 -7.86 -24.94
N SER A 28 -27.05 -8.58 -25.66
CA SER A 28 -27.13 -10.05 -25.68
C SER A 28 -26.67 -10.74 -26.97
N ASP A 29 -26.37 -9.99 -28.06
CA ASP A 29 -26.07 -10.60 -29.37
C ASP A 29 -24.58 -10.62 -29.77
N LEU A 30 -23.70 -9.87 -29.09
CA LEU A 30 -22.25 -9.93 -29.34
C LEU A 30 -21.57 -11.18 -28.77
N HIS A 31 -22.20 -11.89 -27.83
CA HIS A 31 -21.67 -13.13 -27.25
C HIS A 31 -21.90 -14.39 -28.10
N ARG A 32 -22.74 -14.35 -29.15
CA ARG A 32 -23.08 -15.56 -29.96
C ARG A 32 -22.38 -15.68 -31.31
N ARG A 33 -21.65 -14.67 -31.79
CA ARG A 33 -21.08 -14.66 -33.16
C ARG A 33 -19.63 -15.13 -33.33
N TRP A 34 -18.94 -15.57 -32.27
CA TRP A 34 -17.52 -15.96 -32.35
C TRP A 34 -17.25 -17.48 -32.49
N ALA A 35 -18.25 -18.27 -32.88
CA ALA A 35 -18.15 -19.74 -32.92
C ALA A 35 -18.21 -20.38 -34.32
N ALA A 36 -17.82 -19.67 -35.38
CA ALA A 36 -17.77 -20.22 -36.74
C ALA A 36 -16.51 -19.74 -37.50
N GLY A 37 -15.36 -20.35 -37.18
CA GLY A 37 -14.09 -20.15 -37.89
C GLY A 37 -13.30 -21.45 -37.93
N ARG A 38 -13.27 -22.09 -39.10
CA ARG A 38 -12.81 -23.45 -39.42
C ARG A 38 -11.35 -23.74 -39.00
N TYR A 39 -11.14 -24.88 -38.33
CA TYR A 39 -9.84 -25.56 -38.28
C TYR A 39 -9.82 -26.66 -39.35
N THR A 40 -8.93 -26.58 -40.33
CA THR A 40 -8.67 -27.67 -41.29
C THR A 40 -7.40 -28.42 -40.91
N ASN A 41 -7.54 -29.73 -40.65
CA ASN A 41 -6.43 -30.69 -40.57
C ASN A 41 -6.07 -31.17 -41.99
N GLY A 42 -4.80 -31.07 -42.37
CA GLY A 42 -4.20 -31.71 -43.55
C GLY A 42 -2.68 -31.77 -43.42
N GLY A 43 -2.08 -32.97 -43.51
CA GLY A 43 -0.64 -33.26 -43.33
C GLY A 43 0.27 -32.61 -44.40
N ARG A 44 1.62 -32.62 -44.33
CA ARG A 44 2.60 -33.59 -43.80
C ARG A 44 4.00 -32.87 -43.69
N PRO A 45 5.14 -33.55 -43.44
CA PRO A 45 5.97 -33.44 -42.22
C PRO A 45 7.28 -32.62 -42.35
N GLY A 46 7.77 -32.10 -41.22
CA GLY A 46 9.20 -31.77 -41.07
C GLY A 46 9.51 -30.55 -40.22
N SER A 47 9.71 -30.75 -38.92
CA SER A 47 10.79 -30.12 -38.11
C SER A 47 10.47 -30.33 -36.62
N VAL A 48 11.40 -30.98 -35.93
CA VAL A 48 11.37 -31.26 -34.49
C VAL A 48 11.47 -29.94 -33.70
N LEU A 49 10.78 -29.90 -32.54
CA LEU A 49 10.70 -28.84 -31.51
C LEU A 49 9.61 -27.75 -31.70
N ALA A 50 8.37 -28.10 -31.38
CA ALA A 50 7.36 -27.16 -30.89
C ALA A 50 6.89 -27.63 -29.49
N GLN A 51 7.33 -26.93 -28.45
CA GLN A 51 6.82 -27.09 -27.08
C GLN A 51 5.34 -26.73 -27.06
N LYS A 52 4.46 -27.73 -26.92
CA LYS A 52 3.06 -27.55 -26.59
C LYS A 52 2.93 -27.24 -25.10
N PHE A 53 2.68 -25.98 -24.72
CA PHE A 53 2.07 -25.68 -23.43
C PHE A 53 0.59 -26.10 -23.44
N VAL A 54 0.32 -27.37 -23.14
CA VAL A 54 -1.03 -27.85 -22.82
C VAL A 54 -1.21 -27.68 -21.32
N GLY A 55 -1.86 -26.59 -20.89
CA GLY A 55 -2.20 -26.41 -19.47
C GLY A 55 -3.02 -27.60 -18.95
N ALA A 56 -2.59 -28.14 -17.81
CA ALA A 56 -3.14 -29.34 -17.21
C ALA A 56 -4.62 -29.16 -16.79
N PRO A 57 -5.43 -30.24 -16.80
CA PRO A 57 -6.78 -30.22 -16.22
C PRO A 57 -6.75 -29.80 -14.76
N LEU A 58 -7.65 -28.91 -14.36
CA LEU A 58 -7.90 -28.59 -12.95
C LEU A 58 -8.86 -29.66 -12.39
N PRO A 59 -8.38 -30.63 -11.61
CA PRO A 59 -9.15 -31.84 -11.31
C PRO A 59 -10.28 -31.62 -10.32
N LEU A 60 -10.20 -30.55 -9.51
CA LEU A 60 -11.18 -30.21 -8.47
C LEU A 60 -12.28 -29.26 -8.94
N ILE A 61 -12.18 -28.76 -10.18
CA ILE A 61 -13.01 -27.66 -10.67
C ILE A 61 -13.76 -28.11 -11.92
N LYS A 62 -15.08 -27.85 -11.97
CA LYS A 62 -15.97 -28.32 -13.03
C LYS A 62 -16.65 -27.17 -13.79
N CYS A 63 -16.77 -27.35 -15.10
CA CYS A 63 -17.53 -26.47 -15.98
C CYS A 63 -18.99 -26.38 -15.52
N ASP A 64 -19.53 -25.16 -15.40
CA ASP A 64 -20.90 -24.96 -14.92
C ASP A 64 -21.99 -25.44 -15.89
N HIS A 65 -21.65 -25.59 -17.18
CA HIS A 65 -22.56 -26.04 -18.22
C HIS A 65 -22.64 -27.57 -18.38
N CYS A 66 -21.53 -28.29 -18.24
CA CYS A 66 -21.48 -29.74 -18.51
C CYS A 66 -20.77 -30.57 -17.44
N LEU A 67 -20.33 -29.94 -16.35
CA LEU A 67 -19.69 -30.55 -15.18
C LEU A 67 -18.41 -31.36 -15.48
N LYS A 68 -17.86 -31.25 -16.69
CA LYS A 68 -16.54 -31.79 -17.04
C LYS A 68 -15.42 -30.90 -16.50
N LYS A 69 -14.23 -31.47 -16.34
CA LYS A 69 -13.04 -30.74 -15.90
C LYS A 69 -12.73 -29.58 -16.84
N VAL A 70 -12.17 -28.53 -16.27
CA VAL A 70 -11.75 -27.32 -17.00
C VAL A 70 -10.22 -27.24 -17.05
N VAL A 71 -9.72 -26.41 -17.94
CA VAL A 71 -8.30 -26.10 -18.08
C VAL A 71 -8.06 -24.61 -17.96
N ARG A 72 -6.94 -24.27 -17.31
CA ARG A 72 -6.41 -22.90 -17.29
C ARG A 72 -5.61 -22.63 -18.56
N ARG A 73 -5.82 -21.45 -19.15
CA ARG A 73 -5.15 -20.99 -20.36
C ARG A 73 -4.78 -19.51 -20.22
N VAL A 74 -3.76 -19.11 -20.97
CA VAL A 74 -3.31 -17.72 -21.05
C VAL A 74 -3.63 -17.21 -22.45
N SER A 75 -4.29 -16.07 -22.54
CA SER A 75 -4.68 -15.43 -23.79
C SER A 75 -3.45 -14.87 -24.51
N THR A 76 -3.40 -15.11 -25.81
CA THR A 76 -2.36 -14.59 -26.71
C THR A 76 -2.90 -13.54 -27.69
N THR A 77 -4.13 -13.07 -27.49
CA THR A 77 -4.77 -12.06 -28.33
C THR A 77 -4.17 -10.68 -28.11
N LEU A 78 -4.19 -9.83 -29.15
CA LEU A 78 -3.71 -8.44 -29.10
C LEU A 78 -4.47 -7.56 -28.09
N GLU A 79 -5.75 -7.82 -27.85
CA GLU A 79 -6.58 -7.02 -26.94
C GLU A 79 -6.36 -7.38 -25.45
N HIS A 80 -6.01 -8.63 -25.17
CA HIS A 80 -5.81 -9.15 -23.80
C HIS A 80 -4.62 -10.12 -23.69
N PRO A 81 -3.38 -9.70 -24.05
CA PRO A 81 -2.22 -10.60 -24.00
C PRO A 81 -1.85 -10.91 -22.55
N GLY A 82 -1.63 -12.18 -22.22
CA GLY A 82 -1.24 -12.62 -20.88
C GLY A 82 -2.40 -12.82 -19.90
N TRP A 83 -3.63 -12.46 -20.28
CA TRP A 83 -4.81 -12.63 -19.41
C TRP A 83 -5.19 -14.11 -19.28
N VAL A 84 -5.62 -14.51 -18.10
CA VAL A 84 -5.90 -15.92 -17.81
C VAL A 84 -7.39 -16.19 -17.92
N PHE A 85 -7.74 -17.24 -18.67
CA PHE A 85 -9.11 -17.69 -18.81
C PHE A 85 -9.22 -19.19 -18.58
N ILE A 86 -10.41 -19.62 -18.15
CA ILE A 86 -10.74 -21.01 -17.87
C ILE A 86 -11.68 -21.52 -18.95
N LYS A 87 -11.37 -22.69 -19.52
CA LYS A 87 -12.16 -23.30 -20.60
C LYS A 87 -12.51 -24.75 -20.30
N CYS A 88 -13.66 -25.22 -20.74
CA CYS A 88 -14.05 -26.62 -20.58
C CYS A 88 -13.18 -27.54 -21.45
N LEU A 89 -12.82 -28.72 -20.94
CA LEU A 89 -12.16 -29.76 -21.74
C LEU A 89 -13.05 -30.37 -22.83
N ASN A 90 -14.36 -30.23 -22.71
CA ASN A 90 -15.32 -30.66 -23.74
C ASN A 90 -15.64 -29.56 -24.77
N ASP A 91 -14.81 -28.51 -24.80
CA ASP A 91 -14.93 -27.44 -25.78
C ASP A 91 -14.82 -27.98 -27.21
N GLY A 92 -15.77 -27.61 -28.07
CA GLY A 92 -15.89 -28.12 -29.44
C GLY A 92 -16.81 -29.34 -29.61
N ASN A 93 -17.13 -30.07 -28.53
CA ASN A 93 -18.09 -31.19 -28.51
C ASN A 93 -19.41 -30.81 -27.82
N GLY A 94 -19.96 -29.65 -28.20
CA GLY A 94 -21.26 -29.16 -27.72
C GLY A 94 -21.22 -28.24 -26.49
N CYS A 95 -20.07 -28.07 -25.84
CA CYS A 95 -19.87 -27.10 -24.76
C CYS A 95 -19.08 -25.88 -25.27
N LYS A 96 -19.58 -24.66 -25.07
CA LYS A 96 -18.89 -23.40 -25.42
C LYS A 96 -18.42 -22.62 -24.19
N PHE A 97 -18.31 -23.31 -23.06
CA PHE A 97 -17.97 -22.74 -21.77
C PHE A 97 -16.55 -22.18 -21.75
N TRP A 98 -16.42 -20.88 -21.53
CA TRP A 98 -15.19 -20.21 -21.14
C TRP A 98 -15.53 -18.93 -20.35
N TYR A 99 -14.69 -18.59 -19.38
CA TYR A 99 -14.78 -17.37 -18.57
C TYR A 99 -13.38 -16.87 -18.22
N TRP A 100 -13.24 -15.57 -17.94
CA TRP A 100 -11.99 -15.07 -17.35
C TRP A 100 -11.80 -15.66 -15.95
N GLU A 101 -10.55 -15.79 -15.50
CA GLU A 101 -10.22 -16.47 -14.23
C GLU A 101 -10.97 -15.86 -13.03
N GLU A 102 -11.04 -14.52 -12.95
CA GLU A 102 -11.74 -13.81 -11.88
C GLU A 102 -13.26 -14.06 -11.91
N GLU A 103 -13.88 -13.92 -13.09
CA GLU A 103 -15.32 -14.19 -13.28
C GLU A 103 -15.67 -15.65 -12.92
N TYR A 104 -14.77 -16.58 -13.22
CA TYR A 104 -15.02 -17.97 -12.93
C TYR A 104 -14.83 -18.34 -11.45
N ILE A 105 -13.95 -17.64 -10.73
CA ILE A 105 -13.81 -17.77 -9.28
C ILE A 105 -15.11 -17.35 -8.58
N ASP A 106 -15.73 -16.26 -9.02
CA ASP A 106 -17.03 -15.81 -8.49
C ASP A 106 -18.12 -16.86 -8.75
N ILE A 107 -18.16 -17.43 -9.96
CA ILE A 107 -19.10 -18.52 -10.32
C ILE A 107 -18.86 -19.78 -9.48
N LEU A 108 -17.61 -20.11 -9.15
CA LEU A 108 -17.27 -21.27 -8.31
C LEU A 108 -17.80 -21.12 -6.89
N ILE A 109 -17.71 -19.91 -6.33
CA ILE A 109 -18.18 -19.57 -4.98
C ILE A 109 -19.71 -19.61 -4.93
N GLU A 110 -20.39 -19.04 -5.93
CA GLU A 110 -21.85 -18.94 -5.94
C GLU A 110 -22.55 -20.27 -6.23
N ARG A 111 -21.95 -21.14 -7.07
CA ARG A 111 -22.63 -22.33 -7.62
C ARG A 111 -22.09 -23.67 -7.14
N ASN A 112 -21.15 -23.66 -6.19
CA ASN A 112 -20.57 -24.84 -5.57
C ASN A 112 -20.03 -25.87 -6.59
N LEU A 113 -19.33 -25.38 -7.61
CA LEU A 113 -18.84 -26.18 -8.75
C LEU A 113 -17.48 -26.83 -8.52
N VAL A 114 -17.06 -26.87 -7.25
CA VAL A 114 -15.95 -27.68 -6.77
C VAL A 114 -16.45 -29.12 -6.70
N ASP A 115 -15.65 -30.08 -7.14
CA ASP A 115 -16.02 -31.50 -7.06
C ASP A 115 -15.96 -31.98 -5.61
N VAL A 116 -17.00 -31.66 -4.84
CA VAL A 116 -17.15 -32.03 -3.43
C VAL A 116 -17.08 -33.54 -3.24
N ARG A 117 -17.49 -34.34 -4.25
CA ARG A 117 -17.34 -35.80 -4.18
C ARG A 117 -15.89 -36.23 -4.39
N ALA A 118 -15.12 -35.60 -5.27
CA ALA A 118 -13.68 -35.87 -5.36
C ALA A 118 -12.94 -35.38 -4.10
N LEU A 119 -13.34 -34.24 -3.54
CA LEU A 119 -12.82 -33.71 -2.28
C LEU A 119 -13.15 -34.65 -1.11
N LEU A 120 -14.40 -35.10 -1.01
CA LEU A 120 -14.89 -36.03 0.00
C LEU A 120 -14.32 -37.43 -0.22
N THR A 121 -14.18 -37.96 -1.44
CA THR A 121 -13.52 -39.25 -1.67
C THR A 121 -12.02 -39.17 -1.36
N SER A 122 -11.39 -37.99 -1.48
CA SER A 122 -10.02 -37.76 -1.00
C SER A 122 -9.92 -37.73 0.53
N ILE A 123 -11.01 -37.34 1.21
CA ILE A 123 -11.13 -37.28 2.68
C ILE A 123 -11.61 -38.63 3.26
N GLU A 124 -12.58 -39.28 2.64
CA GLU A 124 -13.16 -40.59 2.96
C GLU A 124 -12.20 -41.72 2.64
N ALA A 125 -11.34 -41.62 1.62
CA ALA A 125 -10.23 -42.56 1.43
C ALA A 125 -9.21 -42.49 2.58
N VAL A 126 -9.13 -41.36 3.29
CA VAL A 126 -8.32 -41.17 4.49
C VAL A 126 -9.08 -41.67 5.74
N ASP A 127 -10.39 -41.40 5.83
CA ASP A 127 -11.23 -41.81 6.98
C ASP A 127 -11.62 -43.30 6.99
N GLU A 128 -11.91 -43.94 5.85
CA GLU A 128 -12.17 -45.39 5.78
C GLU A 128 -10.91 -46.20 6.09
N THR A 129 -9.73 -45.68 5.71
CA THR A 129 -8.42 -46.26 6.05
C THR A 129 -8.14 -46.11 7.55
N CYS A 130 -8.49 -44.98 8.17
CA CYS A 130 -8.42 -44.77 9.62
C CYS A 130 -9.42 -45.65 10.40
N ALA A 131 -10.64 -45.82 9.90
CA ALA A 131 -11.70 -46.61 10.54
C ALA A 131 -11.48 -48.14 10.44
N LEU A 132 -10.83 -48.62 9.37
CA LEU A 132 -10.39 -50.01 9.23
C LEU A 132 -9.20 -50.34 10.16
N VAL A 133 -8.30 -49.38 10.38
CA VAL A 133 -7.19 -49.49 11.34
C VAL A 133 -7.72 -49.56 12.78
N ALA A 134 -8.63 -48.65 13.15
CA ALA A 134 -9.25 -48.62 14.48
C ALA A 134 -10.07 -49.89 14.81
N ARG A 135 -10.78 -50.47 13.83
CA ARG A 135 -11.51 -51.75 14.00
C ARG A 135 -10.58 -52.97 14.08
N SER A 136 -9.36 -52.89 13.54
CA SER A 136 -8.36 -53.95 13.65
C SER A 136 -7.60 -53.90 14.98
N GLU A 137 -7.37 -52.70 15.51
CA GLU A 137 -6.75 -52.48 16.83
C GLU A 137 -7.69 -52.93 17.97
N ALA A 138 -8.99 -52.61 17.87
CA ALA A 138 -10.00 -53.06 18.85
C ALA A 138 -10.23 -54.59 18.90
N ARG A 139 -9.96 -55.33 17.80
CA ARG A 139 -9.99 -56.81 17.79
C ARG A 139 -8.68 -57.44 18.25
N HIS A 140 -7.60 -56.68 18.34
CA HIS A 140 -6.31 -57.14 18.84
C HIS A 140 -6.22 -56.99 20.37
N GLU A 141 -6.89 -55.99 20.95
CA GLU A 141 -6.96 -55.79 22.41
C GLU A 141 -7.83 -56.85 23.12
N THR A 142 -8.86 -57.40 22.48
CA THR A 142 -9.71 -58.44 23.09
C THR A 142 -9.14 -59.87 23.00
N ARG A 143 -7.95 -60.06 22.41
CA ARG A 143 -7.35 -61.40 22.21
C ARG A 143 -6.01 -61.60 22.93
N CYS A 144 -5.66 -60.70 23.85
CA CYS A 144 -4.43 -60.78 24.63
C CYS A 144 -4.63 -61.10 26.13
N GLU A 145 -5.83 -61.48 26.59
CA GLU A 145 -6.02 -61.88 28.00
C GLU A 145 -6.29 -63.37 28.25
N GLU A 146 -6.53 -64.23 27.26
CA GLU A 146 -6.75 -65.66 27.54
C GLU A 146 -6.11 -66.60 26.50
N ALA A 147 -4.91 -67.09 26.80
CA ALA A 147 -4.39 -68.33 26.22
C ALA A 147 -3.42 -69.03 27.17
N THR A 148 -3.94 -69.81 28.12
CA THR A 148 -3.23 -70.94 28.72
C THR A 148 -4.02 -72.24 28.57
N SER A 149 -3.35 -73.22 27.96
CA SER A 149 -3.65 -74.66 27.91
C SER A 149 -4.85 -75.13 27.08
N THR A 150 -4.62 -75.85 25.97
CA THR A 150 -4.78 -77.32 25.88
C THR A 150 -4.61 -77.87 24.45
N SER A 151 -4.04 -79.09 24.45
CA SER A 151 -3.82 -80.18 23.47
C SER A 151 -3.91 -80.03 21.94
N LEU A 152 -3.05 -80.82 21.28
CA LEU A 152 -2.70 -80.83 19.87
C LEU A 152 -3.67 -81.56 18.91
N ASP A 153 -4.78 -82.12 19.37
CA ASP A 153 -5.66 -82.96 18.51
C ASP A 153 -6.88 -82.25 17.91
N SER A 154 -7.20 -81.02 18.35
CA SER A 154 -8.19 -80.18 17.68
C SER A 154 -7.61 -79.46 16.45
N LYS A 155 -6.28 -79.27 16.40
CA LYS A 155 -5.60 -78.50 15.35
C LYS A 155 -5.56 -79.18 13.99
N LYS A 156 -5.50 -80.52 13.93
CA LYS A 156 -5.42 -81.26 12.64
C LYS A 156 -6.71 -81.22 11.80
N LYS A 157 -7.86 -80.87 12.39
CA LYS A 157 -9.15 -80.79 11.69
C LYS A 157 -9.43 -79.40 11.10
N GLU A 158 -8.78 -78.35 11.61
CA GLU A 158 -8.81 -76.99 11.04
C GLU A 158 -7.72 -76.74 9.99
N THR A 159 -6.56 -77.41 10.07
CA THR A 159 -5.48 -77.24 9.06
C THR A 159 -5.92 -77.70 7.66
N ARG A 160 -6.73 -78.77 7.56
CA ARG A 160 -7.27 -79.25 6.27
C ARG A 160 -8.38 -78.39 5.67
N LYS A 161 -8.92 -77.40 6.40
CA LYS A 161 -9.85 -76.41 5.85
C LYS A 161 -9.16 -75.11 5.42
N MET A 162 -7.95 -74.83 5.92
CA MET A 162 -7.17 -73.64 5.54
C MET A 162 -6.28 -73.83 4.30
N GLU A 163 -5.94 -75.07 3.92
CA GLU A 163 -5.09 -75.36 2.75
C GLU A 163 -5.81 -75.25 1.38
N ALA A 164 -7.11 -74.94 1.35
CA ALA A 164 -7.85 -74.72 0.11
C ALA A 164 -8.04 -73.22 -0.27
N ALA A 165 -7.37 -72.30 0.43
CA ALA A 165 -7.48 -70.86 0.14
C ALA A 165 -6.15 -70.12 0.33
N LEU A 166 -5.22 -70.32 -0.60
CA LEU A 166 -4.16 -69.35 -0.89
C LEU A 166 -4.45 -68.70 -2.25
N PRO A 167 -4.21 -67.39 -2.42
CA PRO A 167 -2.98 -66.73 -1.97
C PRO A 167 -3.22 -65.44 -1.17
N GLN A 168 -2.99 -65.47 0.14
CA GLN A 168 -2.86 -64.25 0.95
C GLN A 168 -1.39 -63.86 1.08
N ILE A 169 -1.10 -62.68 0.56
CA ILE A 169 0.17 -61.97 0.62
C ILE A 169 0.52 -61.70 2.09
N ASN A 170 1.77 -62.01 2.45
CA ASN A 170 2.27 -62.06 3.82
C ASN A 170 2.27 -60.67 4.52
N ASN A 171 1.67 -60.62 5.71
CA ASN A 171 1.32 -59.41 6.49
C ASN A 171 2.53 -58.67 7.09
N GLU A 172 3.71 -59.29 7.15
CA GLU A 172 4.93 -58.63 7.67
C GLU A 172 5.58 -57.67 6.67
N CYS A 173 5.53 -58.00 5.37
CA CYS A 173 6.03 -57.13 4.31
C CYS A 173 5.11 -55.91 4.14
N ILE A 174 3.79 -56.15 4.21
CA ILE A 174 2.76 -55.10 4.19
C ILE A 174 2.84 -54.20 5.43
N LYS A 175 3.11 -54.74 6.63
CA LYS A 175 3.33 -53.92 7.85
C LYS A 175 4.59 -53.05 7.76
N LYS A 176 5.71 -53.56 7.26
CA LYS A 176 6.92 -52.74 7.03
C LYS A 176 6.71 -51.68 5.95
N THR A 177 6.01 -52.02 4.87
CA THR A 177 5.66 -51.08 3.80
C THR A 177 4.60 -50.05 4.21
N LEU A 178 3.65 -50.39 5.09
CA LEU A 178 2.65 -49.45 5.65
C LEU A 178 3.24 -48.50 6.70
N ILE A 179 4.20 -48.95 7.51
CA ILE A 179 4.94 -48.08 8.42
C ILE A 179 5.85 -47.12 7.61
N GLN A 180 6.52 -47.62 6.56
CA GLN A 180 7.27 -46.78 5.62
C GLN A 180 6.37 -45.85 4.79
N LEU A 181 5.15 -46.25 4.42
CA LEU A 181 4.19 -45.41 3.69
C LEU A 181 3.50 -44.38 4.59
N ARG A 182 3.25 -44.67 5.88
CA ARG A 182 2.78 -43.67 6.86
C ARG A 182 3.86 -42.61 7.14
N GLY A 183 5.12 -43.04 7.25
CA GLY A 183 6.27 -42.15 7.30
C GLY A 183 6.39 -41.32 6.02
N ALA A 184 6.31 -41.98 4.85
CA ALA A 184 6.45 -41.33 3.55
C ALA A 184 5.26 -40.44 3.17
N VAL A 185 4.03 -40.66 3.64
CA VAL A 185 2.86 -39.79 3.34
C VAL A 185 2.83 -38.57 4.26
N MET A 186 3.28 -38.71 5.51
CA MET A 186 3.57 -37.56 6.38
C MET A 186 4.77 -36.78 5.86
N GLU A 187 5.84 -37.46 5.43
CA GLU A 187 6.98 -36.83 4.77
C GLU A 187 6.59 -36.23 3.43
N VAL A 188 5.74 -36.83 2.60
CA VAL A 188 5.32 -36.28 1.30
C VAL A 188 4.30 -35.15 1.44
N GLY A 189 3.43 -35.17 2.46
CA GLY A 189 2.56 -34.05 2.80
C GLY A 189 3.34 -32.87 3.41
N TYR A 190 4.38 -33.18 4.20
CA TYR A 190 5.36 -32.20 4.69
C TYR A 190 6.24 -31.67 3.55
N LEU A 191 6.76 -32.54 2.68
CA LEU A 191 7.53 -32.20 1.48
C LEU A 191 6.69 -31.42 0.48
N LEU A 192 5.42 -31.74 0.23
CA LEU A 192 4.56 -30.91 -0.63
C LEU A 192 4.29 -29.53 -0.01
N LYS A 193 4.18 -29.43 1.31
CA LYS A 193 4.13 -28.15 2.04
C LYS A 193 5.48 -27.42 2.05
N CYS A 194 6.61 -28.13 1.94
CA CYS A 194 7.94 -27.55 1.75
C CYS A 194 8.19 -27.14 0.29
N ILE A 195 7.53 -27.80 -0.68
CA ILE A 195 7.68 -27.58 -2.12
C ILE A 195 6.75 -26.46 -2.62
N LEU A 196 5.57 -26.29 -2.02
CA LEU A 196 4.75 -25.09 -2.20
C LEU A 196 5.31 -23.98 -1.33
N VAL A 197 5.57 -22.80 -1.90
CA VAL A 197 6.15 -21.63 -1.21
C VAL A 197 5.35 -21.33 0.07
N PHE A 198 5.79 -21.86 1.21
CA PHE A 198 5.14 -21.67 2.49
C PHE A 198 5.39 -20.24 2.95
N ARG A 199 4.32 -19.45 3.03
CA ARG A 199 4.36 -18.15 3.70
C ARG A 199 3.77 -18.33 5.09
N PRO A 200 4.55 -18.13 6.17
CA PRO A 200 4.04 -18.19 7.53
C PRO A 200 2.80 -17.29 7.67
N SER A 201 1.73 -17.84 8.26
CA SER A 201 0.45 -17.17 8.47
C SER A 201 -0.27 -17.82 9.64
N SER A 202 -1.02 -17.03 10.40
CA SER A 202 -1.85 -17.51 11.51
C SER A 202 -2.95 -18.49 11.09
N SER A 203 -3.28 -18.52 9.78
CA SER A 203 -4.15 -19.56 9.22
C SER A 203 -3.59 -20.99 9.34
N PHE A 204 -2.30 -21.13 9.65
CA PHE A 204 -1.61 -22.40 9.85
C PHE A 204 -1.15 -22.61 11.30
N ASP A 205 -1.61 -21.78 12.25
CA ASP A 205 -1.21 -21.91 13.66
C ASP A 205 -1.62 -23.26 14.24
N THR A 206 -0.73 -23.84 15.02
CA THR A 206 -0.99 -25.05 15.81
C THR A 206 -1.86 -24.71 17.02
N LYS A 207 -2.53 -25.74 17.57
CA LYS A 207 -3.24 -25.60 18.86
C LYS A 207 -2.30 -25.54 20.08
N THR A 208 -1.01 -25.81 19.86
CA THR A 208 0.04 -25.84 20.89
C THR A 208 1.03 -24.73 20.60
N THR A 209 1.51 -24.04 21.64
CA THR A 209 2.60 -23.07 21.52
C THR A 209 3.83 -23.73 20.91
N THR A 210 4.52 -23.01 20.03
CA THR A 210 5.78 -23.49 19.44
C THR A 210 6.86 -22.43 19.53
N THR A 211 8.12 -22.87 19.39
CA THR A 211 9.24 -21.99 19.04
C THR A 211 9.07 -21.46 17.60
N ASN A 212 9.91 -20.50 17.18
CA ASN A 212 9.91 -20.01 15.79
C ASN A 212 10.31 -21.09 14.78
N ALA A 213 11.05 -22.12 15.22
CA ALA A 213 11.38 -23.31 14.42
C ALA A 213 10.24 -24.35 14.39
N GLY A 214 9.11 -24.08 15.05
CA GLY A 214 7.95 -24.97 15.08
C GLY A 214 8.05 -26.11 16.10
N GLN A 215 9.00 -26.09 17.03
CA GLN A 215 9.10 -27.09 18.09
C GLN A 215 7.99 -26.88 19.12
N PRO A 216 7.19 -27.91 19.47
CA PRO A 216 6.18 -27.79 20.53
C PRO A 216 6.80 -27.40 21.87
N VAL A 217 6.21 -26.40 22.52
CA VAL A 217 6.59 -25.92 23.85
C VAL A 217 5.64 -26.54 24.86
N TRP A 218 6.17 -27.43 25.72
CA TRP A 218 5.39 -28.13 26.73
C TRP A 218 5.12 -27.29 27.99
N ASN A 219 5.94 -26.26 28.23
CA ASN A 219 5.79 -25.31 29.32
C ASN A 219 6.31 -23.92 28.91
N ASP A 220 5.43 -22.91 28.91
CA ASP A 220 5.74 -21.52 28.57
C ASP A 220 5.65 -20.57 29.79
N ASN A 221 5.40 -21.12 30.98
CA ASN A 221 5.20 -20.37 32.21
C ASN A 221 6.47 -20.34 33.06
N GLU A 222 7.26 -21.42 33.06
CA GLU A 222 8.46 -21.55 33.87
C GLU A 222 9.72 -21.78 33.02
N ALA A 223 10.84 -21.18 33.44
CA ALA A 223 12.15 -21.45 32.87
C ALA A 223 12.73 -22.79 33.40
N LEU A 224 13.60 -23.43 32.61
CA LEU A 224 14.34 -24.61 33.04
C LEU A 224 15.40 -24.25 34.09
N THR A 225 15.36 -24.91 35.25
CA THR A 225 16.25 -24.65 36.39
C THR A 225 16.78 -25.94 37.03
N VAL A 226 17.86 -25.83 37.83
CA VAL A 226 18.33 -26.93 38.69
C VAL A 226 17.44 -27.08 39.94
N GLY A 227 16.29 -27.73 39.77
CA GLY A 227 15.27 -27.83 40.82
C GLY A 227 14.56 -26.50 41.09
N PRO A 228 13.53 -26.50 41.95
CA PRO A 228 12.56 -25.38 42.04
C PRO A 228 13.15 -24.05 42.53
N ARG A 229 14.38 -24.05 43.06
CA ARG A 229 15.09 -22.84 43.57
C ARG A 229 16.50 -22.69 42.99
N GLY A 230 16.85 -23.46 41.97
CA GLY A 230 18.17 -23.42 41.34
C GLY A 230 18.31 -22.34 40.28
N PRO A 231 19.52 -22.16 39.74
CA PRO A 231 19.76 -21.26 38.62
C PRO A 231 19.05 -21.72 37.34
N ILE A 232 18.76 -20.77 36.45
CA ILE A 232 18.28 -21.03 35.08
C ILE A 232 19.40 -21.67 34.25
N LEU A 233 19.04 -22.63 33.42
CA LEU A 233 19.97 -23.32 32.51
C LEU A 233 19.96 -22.68 31.12
N LEU A 234 21.16 -22.45 30.57
CA LEU A 234 21.33 -21.88 29.22
C LEU A 234 20.82 -22.82 28.11
N GLU A 235 20.59 -24.09 28.42
CA GLU A 235 20.00 -25.06 27.47
C GLU A 235 18.50 -24.86 27.23
N ASP A 236 17.84 -23.96 27.98
CA ASP A 236 16.46 -23.54 27.73
C ASP A 236 16.37 -22.67 26.47
N TYR A 237 16.37 -23.30 25.31
CA TYR A 237 16.37 -22.60 24.04
C TYR A 237 15.12 -21.73 23.82
N HIS A 238 13.95 -22.20 24.27
CA HIS A 238 12.69 -21.44 24.13
C HIS A 238 12.73 -20.14 24.94
N LEU A 239 13.23 -20.19 26.19
CA LEU A 239 13.47 -18.98 26.98
C LEU A 239 14.39 -18.01 26.23
N LEU A 240 15.52 -18.48 25.71
CA LEU A 240 16.47 -17.63 25.00
C LEU A 240 15.85 -17.00 23.75
N GLU A 241 15.14 -17.79 22.95
CA GLU A 241 14.50 -17.32 21.73
C GLU A 241 13.39 -16.30 22.02
N LYS A 242 12.49 -16.58 22.96
CA LYS A 242 11.38 -15.70 23.34
C LYS A 242 11.88 -14.34 23.81
N ILE A 243 12.89 -14.33 24.71
CA ILE A 243 13.50 -13.10 25.21
C ILE A 243 14.27 -12.36 24.11
N ALA A 244 14.99 -13.09 23.25
CA ALA A 244 15.74 -12.50 22.15
C ALA A 244 14.82 -11.84 21.10
N HIS A 245 13.67 -12.44 20.80
CA HIS A 245 12.68 -11.84 19.90
C HIS A 245 12.05 -10.59 20.51
N PHE A 246 11.60 -10.67 21.78
CA PHE A 246 11.06 -9.52 22.51
C PHE A 246 12.03 -8.32 22.51
N ALA A 247 13.31 -8.58 22.76
CA ALA A 247 14.35 -7.54 22.74
C ALA A 247 14.56 -6.86 21.36
N ARG A 248 14.00 -7.41 20.28
CA ARG A 248 14.14 -6.95 18.90
C ARG A 248 12.84 -6.51 18.24
N GLU A 249 11.74 -6.39 19.00
CA GLU A 249 10.45 -5.94 18.44
C GLU A 249 10.45 -4.49 17.96
N ARG A 250 11.37 -3.65 18.47
CA ARG A 250 11.39 -2.22 18.15
C ARG A 250 12.28 -1.98 16.93
N ILE A 251 11.66 -1.44 15.88
CA ILE A 251 12.36 -0.81 14.74
C ILE A 251 12.50 0.71 14.98
N PRO A 252 13.40 1.39 14.26
CA PRO A 252 13.42 2.85 14.22
C PRO A 252 12.04 3.39 13.83
N GLU A 253 11.57 4.42 14.52
CA GLU A 253 10.36 5.13 14.09
C GLU A 253 10.67 6.05 12.90
N ARG A 254 9.62 6.63 12.32
CA ARG A 254 9.81 7.64 11.26
C ARG A 254 10.45 8.88 11.88
N VAL A 255 11.43 9.47 11.19
CA VAL A 255 12.14 10.67 11.66
C VAL A 255 11.19 11.85 11.92
N VAL A 256 10.12 11.94 11.13
CA VAL A 256 8.96 12.81 11.29
C VAL A 256 7.70 11.99 11.06
N HIS A 257 6.56 12.44 11.57
CA HIS A 257 5.30 11.71 11.48
C HIS A 257 5.31 10.34 12.15
N ALA A 258 6.06 10.21 13.25
CA ALA A 258 6.17 8.96 14.02
C ALA A 258 4.81 8.55 14.59
N ARG A 259 4.10 9.47 15.26
CA ARG A 259 2.76 9.22 15.80
C ARG A 259 1.68 9.27 14.71
N GLY A 260 0.97 8.17 14.49
CA GLY A 260 -0.11 8.12 13.51
C GLY A 260 -0.80 6.76 13.40
N ALA A 261 -1.95 6.76 12.72
CA ALA A 261 -2.79 5.58 12.51
C ALA A 261 -3.17 5.40 11.05
N SER A 262 -3.43 4.14 10.66
CA SER A 262 -3.77 3.77 9.29
C SER A 262 -5.12 3.06 9.22
N ALA A 263 -5.80 3.23 8.08
CA ALA A 263 -7.02 2.52 7.73
C ALA A 263 -7.04 2.17 6.24
N LYS A 264 -7.74 1.10 5.90
CA LYS A 264 -7.89 0.55 4.54
C LYS A 264 -9.22 1.03 3.96
N GLY A 265 -9.29 1.09 2.63
CA GLY A 265 -10.51 1.47 1.95
C GLY A 265 -10.37 1.47 0.43
N PHE A 266 -11.13 2.33 -0.23
CA PHE A 266 -11.04 2.52 -1.67
C PHE A 266 -11.16 3.99 -2.06
N PHE A 267 -10.56 4.30 -3.21
CA PHE A 267 -10.84 5.50 -3.97
C PHE A 267 -11.74 5.16 -5.15
N GLU A 268 -12.75 5.99 -5.40
CA GLU A 268 -13.64 5.89 -6.55
C GLU A 268 -13.55 7.17 -7.38
N CYS A 269 -13.16 7.06 -8.64
CA CYS A 269 -13.26 8.16 -9.60
C CYS A 269 -14.74 8.48 -9.82
N THR A 270 -15.15 9.74 -9.70
CA THR A 270 -16.56 10.15 -9.84
C THR A 270 -16.79 11.08 -11.03
N HIS A 271 -15.73 11.68 -11.57
CA HIS A 271 -15.78 12.63 -12.68
C HIS A 271 -14.78 12.22 -13.76
N ASP A 272 -15.12 12.45 -15.02
CA ASP A 272 -14.22 12.20 -16.13
C ASP A 272 -13.11 13.26 -16.16
N VAL A 273 -11.89 12.83 -15.87
CA VAL A 273 -10.67 13.66 -15.88
C VAL A 273 -9.64 13.15 -16.90
N THR A 274 -10.07 12.31 -17.85
CA THR A 274 -9.18 11.69 -18.86
C THR A 274 -8.56 12.71 -19.81
N GLY A 275 -9.16 13.89 -19.94
CA GLY A 275 -8.58 15.04 -20.64
C GLY A 275 -7.34 15.62 -19.93
N LEU A 276 -7.19 15.40 -18.63
CA LEU A 276 -6.08 15.92 -17.82
C LEU A 276 -4.96 14.89 -17.65
N THR A 277 -5.30 13.62 -17.44
CA THR A 277 -4.34 12.55 -17.12
C THR A 277 -4.70 11.22 -17.77
N CYS A 278 -3.69 10.43 -18.12
CA CYS A 278 -3.86 9.04 -18.56
C CYS A 278 -3.76 8.00 -17.43
N ALA A 279 -3.69 8.41 -16.16
CA ALA A 279 -3.56 7.48 -15.04
C ALA A 279 -4.72 6.48 -14.94
N ASP A 280 -4.43 5.17 -14.93
CA ASP A 280 -5.43 4.11 -15.03
C ASP A 280 -6.50 4.14 -13.92
N PHE A 281 -6.14 4.55 -12.71
CA PHE A 281 -7.10 4.65 -11.61
C PHE A 281 -8.14 5.77 -11.79
N LEU A 282 -7.92 6.68 -12.73
CA LEU A 282 -8.79 7.80 -13.12
C LEU A 282 -9.43 7.60 -14.52
N ARG A 283 -9.34 6.39 -15.08
CA ARG A 283 -9.77 6.07 -16.46
C ARG A 283 -11.24 6.35 -16.78
N ALA A 284 -12.13 6.33 -15.78
CA ALA A 284 -13.55 6.57 -15.94
C ALA A 284 -14.25 6.73 -14.57
N PRO A 285 -15.36 7.50 -14.50
CA PRO A 285 -16.27 7.46 -13.36
C PRO A 285 -16.71 6.03 -13.01
N GLY A 286 -16.76 5.72 -11.71
CA GLY A 286 -17.03 4.39 -11.18
C GLY A 286 -15.80 3.48 -11.07
N ALA A 287 -14.64 3.87 -11.60
CA ALA A 287 -13.40 3.12 -11.40
C ALA A 287 -13.01 3.15 -9.92
N ARG A 288 -12.92 1.97 -9.30
CA ARG A 288 -12.49 1.80 -7.90
C ARG A 288 -11.07 1.28 -7.81
N THR A 289 -10.33 1.80 -6.84
CA THR A 289 -8.94 1.46 -6.56
C THR A 289 -8.75 1.25 -5.07
N PRO A 290 -8.25 0.09 -4.62
CA PRO A 290 -7.95 -0.12 -3.21
C PRO A 290 -6.91 0.88 -2.71
N VAL A 291 -7.06 1.33 -1.46
CA VAL A 291 -6.12 2.24 -0.81
C VAL A 291 -5.81 1.83 0.62
N ILE A 292 -4.67 2.30 1.12
CA ILE A 292 -4.41 2.44 2.55
C ILE A 292 -4.01 3.89 2.82
N VAL A 293 -4.57 4.46 3.89
CA VAL A 293 -4.33 5.84 4.29
C VAL A 293 -3.68 5.84 5.66
N ARG A 294 -2.70 6.72 5.87
CA ARG A 294 -2.10 6.98 7.18
C ARG A 294 -2.21 8.45 7.52
N PHE A 295 -2.78 8.71 8.70
CA PHE A 295 -2.79 10.01 9.33
C PHE A 295 -1.73 10.09 10.43
N SER A 296 -1.25 11.29 10.74
CA SER A 296 -0.19 11.46 11.75
C SER A 296 -0.06 12.89 12.25
N THR A 297 0.54 13.11 13.42
CA THR A 297 1.18 14.40 13.76
C THR A 297 2.55 14.47 13.04
N VAL A 298 3.42 15.45 13.33
CA VAL A 298 4.72 15.62 12.63
C VAL A 298 5.92 15.46 13.57
N ILE A 299 5.97 16.24 14.64
CA ILE A 299 7.25 16.50 15.34
C ILE A 299 7.61 15.45 16.36
N HIS A 300 6.62 15.03 17.14
CA HIS A 300 6.83 14.21 18.33
C HIS A 300 6.91 12.71 18.01
N GLU A 301 7.48 11.96 18.96
CA GLU A 301 7.75 10.53 18.86
C GLU A 301 6.45 9.69 18.86
N ARG A 302 6.54 8.40 18.54
CA ARG A 302 5.36 7.51 18.34
C ARG A 302 4.36 7.47 19.51
N GLY A 303 4.80 7.80 20.73
CA GLY A 303 3.99 7.79 21.96
C GLY A 303 3.38 9.14 22.36
N SER A 304 3.56 10.17 21.54
CA SER A 304 3.09 11.53 21.86
C SER A 304 1.56 11.67 21.78
N PRO A 305 0.94 12.58 22.55
CA PRO A 305 -0.46 12.93 22.40
C PRO A 305 -0.82 13.44 20.98
N GLU A 306 -1.95 12.98 20.46
CA GLU A 306 -2.48 13.41 19.15
C GLU A 306 -3.14 14.79 19.16
N THR A 307 -3.39 15.38 20.34
CA THR A 307 -4.01 16.71 20.50
C THR A 307 -3.00 17.85 20.42
N ILE A 308 -1.70 17.57 20.22
CA ILE A 308 -0.67 18.62 20.15
C ILE A 308 -0.91 19.49 18.90
N ARG A 309 -0.75 20.80 19.06
CA ARG A 309 -0.76 21.76 17.94
C ARG A 309 0.41 21.46 17.00
N ASP A 310 0.07 20.97 15.82
CA ASP A 310 1.03 20.44 14.84
C ASP A 310 0.31 20.34 13.48
N PRO A 311 1.00 20.38 12.32
CA PRO A 311 0.38 19.88 11.10
C PRO A 311 -0.04 18.41 11.28
N ARG A 312 -0.98 17.95 10.46
CA ARG A 312 -1.34 16.53 10.37
C ARG A 312 -0.93 16.00 9.01
N GLY A 313 -0.18 14.90 8.98
CA GLY A 313 0.08 14.15 7.76
C GLY A 313 -1.18 13.45 7.28
N PHE A 314 -1.41 13.46 5.96
CA PHE A 314 -2.48 12.76 5.26
C PHE A 314 -1.87 12.06 4.04
N ALA A 315 -1.40 10.82 4.24
CA ALA A 315 -0.74 10.04 3.20
C ALA A 315 -1.66 8.94 2.66
N VAL A 316 -1.83 8.88 1.35
CA VAL A 316 -2.69 7.91 0.65
C VAL A 316 -1.85 7.08 -0.31
N LYS A 317 -1.90 5.75 -0.17
CA LYS A 317 -1.29 4.80 -1.12
C LYS A 317 -2.40 4.16 -1.93
N PHE A 318 -2.32 4.31 -3.25
CA PHE A 318 -3.22 3.73 -4.23
C PHE A 318 -2.58 2.48 -4.81
N TYR A 319 -3.26 1.34 -4.69
CA TYR A 319 -2.84 0.09 -5.30
C TYR A 319 -3.43 -0.01 -6.71
N THR A 320 -2.85 0.71 -7.67
CA THR A 320 -3.37 0.78 -9.04
C THR A 320 -2.98 -0.46 -9.87
N ARG A 321 -3.57 -0.61 -11.05
CA ARG A 321 -3.21 -1.68 -12.00
C ARG A 321 -1.84 -1.46 -12.66
N GLU A 322 -1.29 -0.26 -12.55
CA GLU A 322 -0.02 0.16 -13.17
C GLU A 322 1.06 0.48 -12.13
N GLY A 323 0.90 -0.03 -10.91
CA GLY A 323 1.83 0.17 -9.80
C GLY A 323 1.20 0.92 -8.62
N ASN A 324 1.97 1.08 -7.55
CA ASN A 324 1.53 1.88 -6.42
C ASN A 324 1.79 3.36 -6.70
N TRP A 325 0.79 4.20 -6.45
CA TRP A 325 0.97 5.65 -6.41
C TRP A 325 0.78 6.14 -4.98
N ASP A 326 1.70 6.98 -4.48
CA ASP A 326 1.56 7.58 -3.17
C ASP A 326 1.35 9.09 -3.27
N LEU A 327 0.24 9.58 -2.72
CA LEU A 327 -0.03 10.99 -2.51
C LEU A 327 0.23 11.34 -1.05
N LEU A 328 1.35 12.01 -0.78
CA LEU A 328 1.78 12.35 0.57
C LEU A 328 1.50 13.82 0.87
N GLY A 329 0.37 14.05 1.53
CA GLY A 329 -0.12 15.37 1.88
C GLY A 329 -0.05 15.72 3.38
N ASN A 330 -0.52 16.92 3.69
CA ASN A 330 -0.82 17.40 5.04
C ASN A 330 -2.25 17.95 5.10
N ASN A 331 -2.76 18.23 6.30
CA ASN A 331 -4.00 18.98 6.49
C ASN A 331 -3.85 20.48 6.22
N PHE A 332 -2.63 20.97 6.00
CA PHE A 332 -2.36 22.33 5.54
C PHE A 332 -1.98 22.30 4.04
N PRO A 333 -2.41 23.30 3.24
CA PRO A 333 -2.10 23.35 1.82
C PRO A 333 -0.69 23.89 1.50
N VAL A 334 0.06 24.28 2.53
CA VAL A 334 1.38 24.92 2.42
C VAL A 334 2.36 24.35 3.45
N PHE A 335 3.66 24.59 3.24
CA PHE A 335 4.74 24.16 4.14
C PHE A 335 5.58 25.33 4.68
N PHE A 336 6.42 25.07 5.69
CA PHE A 336 7.19 26.12 6.39
C PHE A 336 8.37 26.68 5.58
N ILE A 337 8.83 25.95 4.58
CA ILE A 337 10.04 26.24 3.80
C ILE A 337 9.76 25.87 2.35
N ARG A 338 10.42 26.56 1.42
CA ARG A 338 10.28 26.37 -0.03
C ARG A 338 11.42 25.59 -0.71
N ASP A 339 12.41 25.15 0.07
CA ASP A 339 13.57 24.39 -0.45
C ASP A 339 13.98 23.27 0.50
N GLY A 340 14.04 22.05 -0.03
CA GLY A 340 14.27 20.81 0.74
C GLY A 340 15.59 20.77 1.49
N ILE A 341 16.59 21.55 1.07
CA ILE A 341 17.87 21.63 1.80
C ILE A 341 17.69 22.11 3.25
N LYS A 342 16.63 22.88 3.53
CA LYS A 342 16.30 23.39 4.88
C LYS A 342 15.46 22.45 5.72
N PHE A 343 15.04 21.30 5.16
CA PHE A 343 14.18 20.37 5.89
C PHE A 343 14.83 19.83 7.18
N PRO A 344 16.12 19.41 7.21
CA PRO A 344 16.75 18.99 8.46
C PRO A 344 16.82 20.12 9.49
N ASP A 345 17.13 21.35 9.07
CA ASP A 345 17.25 22.51 9.95
C ASP A 345 15.90 22.85 10.61
N VAL A 346 14.81 22.90 9.81
CA VAL A 346 13.48 23.19 10.35
C VAL A 346 13.03 22.08 11.30
N ILE A 347 13.20 20.80 10.95
CA ILE A 347 12.82 19.70 11.84
C ILE A 347 13.65 19.70 13.13
N HIS A 348 14.95 20.01 13.07
CA HIS A 348 15.77 20.15 14.27
C HIS A 348 15.28 21.29 15.17
N ALA A 349 14.89 22.43 14.60
CA ALA A 349 14.35 23.56 15.35
C ALA A 349 13.03 23.21 16.04
N PHE A 350 12.18 22.43 15.38
CA PHE A 350 10.90 21.97 15.93
C PHE A 350 11.02 20.80 16.91
N LYS A 351 12.03 19.92 16.81
CA LYS A 351 12.19 18.78 17.74
C LYS A 351 12.76 19.21 19.11
N PRO A 352 12.83 18.30 20.10
CA PRO A 352 13.40 18.63 21.41
C PRO A 352 14.82 19.21 21.35
N ASN A 353 15.13 20.11 22.29
CA ASN A 353 16.43 20.76 22.39
C ASN A 353 17.54 19.70 22.56
N PRO A 354 18.65 19.73 21.77
CA PRO A 354 19.69 18.71 21.85
C PRO A 354 20.44 18.68 23.19
N LYS A 355 20.42 19.78 23.97
CA LYS A 355 21.05 19.87 25.29
C LYS A 355 20.18 19.30 26.41
N SER A 356 18.88 19.61 26.42
CA SER A 356 17.98 19.26 27.52
C SER A 356 17.02 18.13 27.17
N HIS A 357 16.88 17.80 25.89
CA HIS A 357 15.85 16.92 25.35
C HIS A 357 14.42 17.35 25.70
N VAL A 358 14.22 18.64 25.99
CA VAL A 358 12.91 19.24 26.26
C VAL A 358 12.40 19.93 25.00
N GLN A 359 11.11 19.75 24.72
CA GLN A 359 10.42 20.46 23.66
C GLN A 359 10.33 21.96 23.99
N GLU A 360 11.01 22.79 23.19
CA GLU A 360 11.12 24.23 23.45
C GLU A 360 10.86 25.05 22.17
N TYR A 361 9.71 25.71 22.09
CA TYR A 361 9.24 26.39 20.87
C TYR A 361 10.03 27.66 20.50
N TRP A 362 10.79 28.27 21.42
CA TRP A 362 11.60 29.47 21.11
C TRP A 362 12.61 29.22 19.98
N ARG A 363 13.08 27.97 19.83
CA ARG A 363 14.03 27.55 18.79
C ARG A 363 13.42 27.66 17.38
N VAL A 364 12.12 27.43 17.28
CA VAL A 364 11.36 27.57 16.03
C VAL A 364 11.33 29.04 15.62
N PHE A 365 11.00 29.94 16.56
CA PHE A 365 10.95 31.38 16.31
C PHE A 365 12.33 31.99 16.03
N ASP A 366 13.39 31.45 16.64
CA ASP A 366 14.77 31.83 16.33
C ASP A 366 15.11 31.47 14.87
N PHE A 367 15.04 30.18 14.51
CA PHE A 367 15.37 29.72 13.16
C PHE A 367 14.51 30.38 12.08
N LEU A 368 13.19 30.42 12.26
CA LEU A 368 12.26 30.94 11.25
C LEU A 368 12.21 32.47 11.19
N SER A 369 12.87 33.20 12.11
CA SER A 369 13.09 34.64 11.97
C SER A 369 13.96 35.00 10.74
N HIS A 370 14.76 34.04 10.26
CA HIS A 370 15.55 34.16 9.03
C HIS A 370 14.79 33.73 7.76
N HIS A 371 13.60 33.15 7.94
CA HIS A 371 12.82 32.47 6.90
C HIS A 371 11.36 32.96 6.89
N PRO A 372 11.11 34.19 6.39
CA PRO A 372 9.76 34.77 6.34
C PRO A 372 8.77 33.92 5.53
N GLU A 373 9.25 33.05 4.64
CA GLU A 373 8.42 32.11 3.88
C GLU A 373 7.58 31.15 4.73
N SER A 374 7.94 30.99 6.00
CA SER A 374 7.20 30.20 6.96
C SER A 374 5.88 30.82 7.43
N LEU A 375 5.69 32.13 7.21
CA LEU A 375 4.55 32.87 7.75
C LEU A 375 3.22 32.25 7.34
N HIS A 376 3.05 31.87 6.08
CA HIS A 376 1.77 31.34 5.63
C HIS A 376 1.37 30.09 6.41
N THR A 377 2.31 29.18 6.63
CA THR A 377 2.07 27.97 7.42
C THR A 377 1.87 28.27 8.90
N PHE A 378 2.50 29.30 9.47
CA PHE A 378 2.17 29.74 10.83
C PHE A 378 0.73 30.24 10.98
N PHE A 379 0.18 30.89 9.96
CA PHE A 379 -1.23 31.29 9.92
C PHE A 379 -2.20 30.09 9.79
N PHE A 380 -1.71 28.89 9.45
CA PHE A 380 -2.47 27.65 9.63
C PHE A 380 -2.19 27.00 10.99
N LEU A 381 -0.93 26.99 11.44
CA LEU A 381 -0.53 26.32 12.68
C LEU A 381 -1.19 26.94 13.92
N PHE A 382 -1.24 28.26 14.03
CA PHE A 382 -1.83 28.98 15.18
C PHE A 382 -3.32 29.29 15.02
N ASP A 383 -3.90 28.90 13.90
CA ASP A 383 -5.34 28.88 13.67
C ASP A 383 -5.98 27.63 14.34
N ASP A 384 -7.30 27.57 14.43
CA ASP A 384 -8.02 26.46 15.09
C ASP A 384 -7.73 25.11 14.38
N VAL A 385 -7.53 25.14 13.05
CA VAL A 385 -7.15 23.97 12.24
C VAL A 385 -5.81 23.32 12.61
N GLY A 386 -5.01 23.98 13.45
CA GLY A 386 -3.78 23.41 14.02
C GLY A 386 -4.02 22.32 15.05
N ILE A 387 -5.25 22.15 15.53
CA ILE A 387 -5.65 21.04 16.41
C ILE A 387 -7.00 20.47 15.92
N PRO A 388 -7.02 19.63 14.87
CA PRO A 388 -8.23 18.94 14.47
C PRO A 388 -8.81 18.08 15.60
N THR A 389 -10.13 17.94 15.66
CA THR A 389 -10.82 17.12 16.67
C THR A 389 -10.42 15.65 16.60
N ASP A 390 -10.24 15.15 15.38
CA ASP A 390 -9.78 13.81 15.05
C ASP A 390 -9.31 13.81 13.58
N TYR A 391 -8.99 12.64 13.04
CA TYR A 391 -8.52 12.54 11.65
C TYR A 391 -9.63 12.69 10.60
N ARG A 392 -10.89 12.44 10.95
CA ARG A 392 -12.02 12.45 9.99
C ARG A 392 -12.49 13.86 9.69
N HIS A 393 -12.36 14.76 10.65
CA HIS A 393 -12.79 16.16 10.57
C HIS A 393 -11.70 17.15 10.12
N MET A 394 -10.76 16.71 9.28
CA MET A 394 -9.75 17.59 8.70
C MET A 394 -9.73 17.50 7.17
N ASP A 395 -9.40 18.63 6.55
CA ASP A 395 -9.00 18.67 5.16
C ASP A 395 -7.67 17.91 4.95
N GLY A 396 -7.39 17.57 3.69
CA GLY A 396 -6.08 17.08 3.24
C GLY A 396 -5.65 17.78 1.97
N PHE A 397 -4.35 17.96 1.78
CA PHE A 397 -3.79 18.66 0.63
C PHE A 397 -2.50 17.98 0.19
N GLY A 398 -2.28 17.88 -1.12
CA GLY A 398 -1.01 17.38 -1.66
C GLY A 398 0.20 18.27 -1.33
N VAL A 399 -0.05 19.53 -0.93
CA VAL A 399 0.91 20.62 -0.67
C VAL A 399 1.66 21.05 -1.93
N ASN A 400 2.51 20.15 -2.45
CA ASN A 400 3.31 20.40 -3.63
C ASN A 400 2.45 20.37 -4.90
N THR A 401 2.94 21.07 -5.92
CA THR A 401 2.43 20.96 -7.27
C THR A 401 2.95 19.68 -7.91
N TYR A 402 2.08 18.89 -8.52
CA TYR A 402 2.43 17.73 -9.35
C TYR A 402 2.14 18.06 -10.82
N THR A 403 2.48 17.14 -11.71
CA THR A 403 2.17 17.22 -13.13
C THR A 403 1.25 16.07 -13.54
N PHE A 404 0.06 16.37 -14.03
CA PHE A 404 -0.75 15.43 -14.79
C PHE A 404 -0.33 15.43 -16.26
N VAL A 405 -0.34 14.26 -16.89
CA VAL A 405 -0.04 14.08 -18.31
C VAL A 405 -1.18 13.33 -18.98
N SER A 406 -1.85 13.99 -19.92
CA SER A 406 -2.94 13.39 -20.69
C SER A 406 -2.44 12.33 -21.67
N ARG A 407 -3.33 11.52 -22.24
CA ARG A 407 -2.98 10.54 -23.28
C ARG A 407 -2.39 11.19 -24.55
N ALA A 408 -2.69 12.46 -24.80
CA ALA A 408 -2.11 13.24 -25.89
C ALA A 408 -0.70 13.78 -25.57
N GLY A 409 -0.18 13.55 -24.35
CA GLY A 409 1.10 14.05 -23.90
C GLY A 409 1.09 15.50 -23.41
N LYS A 410 -0.10 16.12 -23.26
CA LYS A 410 -0.21 17.47 -22.68
C LYS A 410 0.00 17.41 -21.16
N SER A 411 0.91 18.24 -20.66
CA SER A 411 1.17 18.44 -19.23
C SER A 411 0.23 19.46 -18.60
N HIS A 412 -0.13 19.23 -17.35
CA HIS A 412 -0.96 20.10 -16.53
C HIS A 412 -0.39 20.14 -15.11
N TYR A 413 -0.08 21.32 -14.58
CA TYR A 413 0.25 21.44 -13.16
C TYR A 413 -1.00 21.22 -12.33
N VAL A 414 -0.88 20.48 -11.23
CA VAL A 414 -2.01 20.06 -10.40
C VAL A 414 -1.71 20.16 -8.90
N LYS A 415 -2.65 20.70 -8.13
CA LYS A 415 -2.70 20.59 -6.66
C LYS A 415 -3.91 19.77 -6.23
N PHE A 416 -3.73 18.87 -5.26
CA PHE A 416 -4.76 17.96 -4.77
C PHE A 416 -5.38 18.46 -3.47
N HIS A 417 -6.70 18.33 -3.34
CA HIS A 417 -7.50 18.79 -2.20
C HIS A 417 -8.51 17.72 -1.78
N TRP A 418 -8.43 17.26 -0.53
CA TRP A 418 -9.38 16.36 0.12
C TRP A 418 -10.29 17.16 1.03
N ARG A 419 -11.60 17.11 0.79
CA ARG A 419 -12.61 17.76 1.62
C ARG A 419 -13.40 16.71 2.40
N PRO A 420 -13.40 16.72 3.74
CA PRO A 420 -14.14 15.75 4.55
C PRO A 420 -15.64 15.94 4.35
N THR A 421 -16.38 14.85 4.16
CA THR A 421 -17.84 14.94 3.99
C THR A 421 -18.57 15.24 5.29
N CYS A 422 -17.98 14.91 6.44
CA CYS A 422 -18.48 15.27 7.77
C CYS A 422 -18.14 16.71 8.20
N GLY A 423 -17.42 17.47 7.37
CA GLY A 423 -16.99 18.83 7.66
C GLY A 423 -15.73 18.91 8.52
N VAL A 424 -15.21 20.13 8.67
CA VAL A 424 -13.99 20.40 9.46
C VAL A 424 -14.38 20.75 10.89
N SER A 425 -13.69 20.16 11.87
CA SER A 425 -13.89 20.38 13.30
C SER A 425 -12.54 20.37 14.04
N CYS A 426 -12.40 21.22 15.05
CA CYS A 426 -11.15 21.44 15.77
C CYS A 426 -11.39 21.58 17.27
N LEU A 427 -10.40 21.19 18.08
CA LEU A 427 -10.38 21.42 19.53
C LEU A 427 -9.85 22.82 19.84
N MET A 428 -10.43 23.43 20.87
CA MET A 428 -9.83 24.59 21.53
C MET A 428 -8.65 24.16 22.41
N ASP A 429 -7.77 25.10 22.78
CA ASP A 429 -6.50 24.78 23.45
C ASP A 429 -6.70 24.12 24.84
N ASP A 430 -7.76 24.50 25.57
CA ASP A 430 -8.17 23.90 26.85
C ASP A 430 -8.78 22.51 26.67
N GLU A 431 -9.63 22.33 25.65
CA GLU A 431 -10.18 21.02 25.27
C GLU A 431 -9.06 20.06 24.86
N ALA A 432 -8.09 20.52 24.07
CA ALA A 432 -6.93 19.74 23.63
C ALA A 432 -6.09 19.24 24.81
N THR A 433 -5.97 20.06 25.86
CA THR A 433 -5.29 19.68 27.11
C THR A 433 -6.09 18.63 27.88
N LEU A 434 -7.41 18.79 27.99
CA LEU A 434 -8.28 17.84 28.69
C LEU A 434 -8.36 16.48 27.97
N VAL A 435 -8.61 16.49 26.66
CA VAL A 435 -8.70 15.29 25.82
C VAL A 435 -7.34 14.60 25.77
N GLY A 436 -6.29 15.37 25.50
CA GLY A 436 -4.91 14.88 25.44
C GLY A 436 -4.47 14.27 26.75
N GLY A 437 -4.79 14.88 27.89
CA GLY A 437 -4.45 14.34 29.22
C GLY A 437 -5.20 13.06 29.59
N LYS A 438 -6.38 12.80 28.99
CA LYS A 438 -7.16 11.58 29.22
C LYS A 438 -6.80 10.46 28.26
N ASN A 439 -6.60 10.77 26.98
CA ASN A 439 -6.32 9.80 25.94
C ASN A 439 -5.38 10.37 24.86
N HIS A 440 -4.11 9.94 24.91
CA HIS A 440 -3.09 10.34 23.93
C HIS A 440 -3.41 9.82 22.51
N SER A 441 -4.29 8.83 22.40
CA SER A 441 -4.69 8.14 21.17
C SER A 441 -6.13 8.44 20.73
N HIS A 442 -6.72 9.55 21.17
CA HIS A 442 -8.13 9.86 20.90
C HIS A 442 -8.52 9.84 19.41
N ALA A 443 -7.67 10.36 18.51
CA ALA A 443 -7.96 10.42 17.08
C ALA A 443 -7.76 9.06 16.40
N THR A 444 -6.77 8.28 16.87
CA THR A 444 -6.61 6.87 16.47
C THR A 444 -7.83 6.04 16.90
N GLN A 445 -8.29 6.22 18.14
CA GLN A 445 -9.46 5.53 18.69
C GLN A 445 -10.73 5.91 17.93
N ASP A 446 -10.97 7.20 17.68
CA ASP A 446 -12.11 7.67 16.89
C ASP A 446 -12.13 7.06 15.48
N LEU A 447 -10.99 7.03 14.79
CA LEU A 447 -10.89 6.42 13.46
C LEU A 447 -11.25 4.93 13.50
N TYR A 448 -10.68 4.20 14.46
CA TYR A 448 -10.91 2.77 14.62
C TYR A 448 -12.39 2.46 14.91
N ASP A 449 -12.95 3.10 15.94
CA ASP A 449 -14.31 2.86 16.40
C ASP A 449 -15.35 3.30 15.38
N SER A 450 -15.09 4.38 14.65
CA SER A 450 -15.98 4.84 13.59
C SER A 450 -16.08 3.83 12.47
N ILE A 451 -14.96 3.23 12.05
CA ILE A 451 -14.95 2.20 11.02
C ILE A 451 -15.64 0.93 11.52
N ASP A 452 -15.34 0.49 12.75
CA ASP A 452 -15.95 -0.71 13.35
C ASP A 452 -17.48 -0.58 13.49
N ALA A 453 -17.95 0.64 13.79
CA ALA A 453 -19.37 0.99 13.86
C ALA A 453 -20.04 1.17 12.48
N GLY A 454 -19.31 1.03 11.37
CA GLY A 454 -19.84 1.25 10.01
C GLY A 454 -20.00 2.73 9.61
N ASN A 455 -19.51 3.67 10.44
CA ASN A 455 -19.50 5.11 10.18
C ASN A 455 -18.25 5.51 9.38
N PHE A 456 -18.17 5.00 8.15
CA PHE A 456 -16.99 5.11 7.30
C PHE A 456 -16.61 6.57 7.00
N PRO A 457 -15.39 7.01 7.38
CA PRO A 457 -14.88 8.32 6.99
C PRO A 457 -14.80 8.46 5.46
N GLU A 458 -15.27 9.59 4.93
CA GLU A 458 -15.22 9.90 3.49
C GLU A 458 -14.66 11.30 3.21
N TRP A 459 -13.85 11.41 2.15
CA TRP A 459 -13.38 12.68 1.59
C TRP A 459 -13.66 12.76 0.09
N LYS A 460 -14.03 13.95 -0.38
CA LYS A 460 -14.09 14.26 -1.81
C LYS A 460 -12.73 14.77 -2.29
N LEU A 461 -12.23 14.21 -3.39
CA LEU A 461 -11.04 14.69 -4.06
C LEU A 461 -11.41 15.78 -5.07
N PHE A 462 -10.72 16.90 -4.96
CA PHE A 462 -10.69 17.96 -5.95
C PHE A 462 -9.25 18.20 -6.41
N VAL A 463 -9.13 18.78 -7.59
CA VAL A 463 -7.87 19.29 -8.11
C VAL A 463 -8.01 20.73 -8.58
N GLN A 464 -6.94 21.50 -8.43
CA GLN A 464 -6.75 22.73 -9.17
C GLN A 464 -5.79 22.47 -10.33
N VAL A 465 -5.98 23.14 -11.46
CA VAL A 465 -5.21 22.87 -12.69
C VAL A 465 -4.70 24.18 -13.28
N ILE A 466 -3.39 24.22 -13.55
CA ILE A 466 -2.72 25.32 -14.25
C ILE A 466 -2.02 24.74 -15.48
N ASP A 467 -2.10 25.44 -16.62
CA ASP A 467 -1.28 25.12 -17.79
C ASP A 467 0.17 25.58 -17.49
N PRO A 468 1.21 24.73 -17.63
CA PRO A 468 2.60 25.15 -17.40
C PRO A 468 3.04 26.38 -18.22
N ASP A 469 2.40 26.65 -19.36
CA ASP A 469 2.67 27.84 -20.17
C ASP A 469 2.09 29.14 -19.56
N ASP A 470 1.16 29.01 -18.61
CA ASP A 470 0.54 30.11 -17.87
C ASP A 470 1.22 30.40 -16.51
N GLU A 471 2.28 29.68 -16.14
CA GLU A 471 2.91 29.77 -14.81
C GLU A 471 3.35 31.20 -14.44
N ASP A 472 3.78 31.98 -15.44
CA ASP A 472 4.26 33.33 -15.24
C ASP A 472 3.14 34.36 -15.03
N ARG A 473 1.87 34.01 -15.28
CA ARG A 473 0.72 34.92 -15.20
C ARG A 473 0.24 35.23 -13.77
N PHE A 474 0.69 34.43 -12.79
CA PHE A 474 0.30 34.59 -11.39
C PHE A 474 1.30 35.46 -10.62
N ASP A 475 0.85 36.16 -9.59
CA ASP A 475 1.73 36.95 -8.71
C ASP A 475 2.56 36.09 -7.74
N PHE A 476 2.29 34.78 -7.71
CA PHE A 476 3.06 33.77 -6.99
C PHE A 476 3.67 32.77 -7.99
N ASP A 477 4.67 32.02 -7.53
CA ASP A 477 5.20 30.88 -8.27
C ASP A 477 4.32 29.65 -8.01
N PRO A 478 3.69 29.03 -9.03
CA PRO A 478 2.87 27.83 -8.82
C PRO A 478 3.63 26.65 -8.23
N LEU A 479 4.97 26.64 -8.29
CA LEU A 479 5.85 25.60 -7.78
C LEU A 479 6.40 25.90 -6.37
N ASP A 480 6.02 27.03 -5.76
CA ASP A 480 6.36 27.36 -4.37
C ASP A 480 5.31 26.75 -3.42
N ASP A 481 5.73 25.77 -2.62
CA ASP A 481 4.87 25.07 -1.66
C ASP A 481 4.59 25.87 -0.38
N THR A 482 5.10 27.10 -0.27
CA THR A 482 4.65 28.08 0.74
C THR A 482 3.43 28.88 0.26
N LYS A 483 2.97 28.66 -0.98
CA LYS A 483 1.85 29.38 -1.60
C LYS A 483 0.64 28.48 -1.87
N THR A 484 -0.55 29.01 -1.62
CA THR A 484 -1.80 28.43 -2.12
C THR A 484 -2.09 28.96 -3.52
N TRP A 485 -2.86 28.21 -4.31
CA TRP A 485 -3.49 28.75 -5.51
C TRP A 485 -4.88 29.24 -5.09
N PRO A 486 -5.17 30.56 -5.11
CA PRO A 486 -6.46 31.08 -4.70
C PRO A 486 -7.60 30.44 -5.50
N GLU A 487 -8.65 29.97 -4.83
CA GLU A 487 -9.75 29.22 -5.47
C GLU A 487 -10.61 30.10 -6.41
N ASP A 488 -10.59 31.41 -6.24
CA ASP A 488 -11.22 32.39 -7.13
C ASP A 488 -10.44 32.59 -8.44
N LEU A 489 -9.12 32.35 -8.42
CA LEU A 489 -8.26 32.40 -9.62
C LEU A 489 -8.15 31.03 -10.30
N VAL A 490 -8.04 29.96 -9.51
CA VAL A 490 -7.89 28.58 -9.99
C VAL A 490 -8.93 27.70 -9.28
N PRO A 491 -10.14 27.56 -9.84
CA PRO A 491 -11.24 26.87 -9.14
C PRO A 491 -11.00 25.37 -8.98
N LEU A 492 -11.59 24.82 -7.93
CA LEU A 492 -11.58 23.39 -7.64
C LEU A 492 -12.40 22.60 -8.67
N GLN A 493 -11.81 21.55 -9.22
CA GLN A 493 -12.46 20.61 -10.14
C GLN A 493 -12.62 19.26 -9.43
N PRO A 494 -13.84 18.69 -9.38
CA PRO A 494 -14.06 17.41 -8.70
C PRO A 494 -13.44 16.26 -9.48
N VAL A 495 -12.92 15.26 -8.76
CA VAL A 495 -12.26 14.07 -9.35
C VAL A 495 -12.87 12.76 -8.87
N GLY A 496 -13.03 12.61 -7.56
CA GLY A 496 -13.38 11.32 -6.96
C GLY A 496 -13.72 11.42 -5.49
N ARG A 497 -13.82 10.26 -4.84
CA ARG A 497 -14.01 10.16 -3.39
C ARG A 497 -13.17 9.04 -2.80
N LEU A 498 -12.73 9.25 -1.57
CA LEU A 498 -11.99 8.30 -0.74
C LEU A 498 -12.92 7.86 0.40
N VAL A 499 -13.08 6.55 0.58
CA VAL A 499 -13.82 5.96 1.70
C VAL A 499 -12.92 5.00 2.46
N LEU A 500 -12.88 5.12 3.78
CA LEU A 500 -12.16 4.19 4.66
C LEU A 500 -13.16 3.24 5.31
N ASP A 501 -13.16 1.99 4.89
CA ASP A 501 -14.19 1.01 5.26
C ASP A 501 -13.67 -0.16 6.11
N ARG A 502 -12.37 -0.18 6.42
CA ARG A 502 -11.76 -1.30 7.15
C ARG A 502 -10.55 -0.88 7.98
N ASN A 503 -10.51 -1.35 9.22
CA ASN A 503 -9.35 -1.21 10.11
C ASN A 503 -8.17 -2.07 9.66
N VAL A 504 -6.96 -1.74 10.12
CA VAL A 504 -5.80 -2.61 9.95
C VAL A 504 -5.93 -3.88 10.79
N ASP A 505 -5.45 -5.00 10.26
CA ASP A 505 -5.50 -6.32 10.92
C ASP A 505 -4.43 -6.38 12.02
N ASN A 506 -3.27 -5.76 11.77
CA ASN A 506 -2.20 -5.63 12.74
C ASN A 506 -1.52 -4.26 12.60
N PHE A 507 -1.51 -3.49 13.68
CA PHE A 507 -0.97 -2.13 13.70
C PHE A 507 0.53 -2.09 13.32
N PHE A 508 1.35 -3.01 13.80
CA PHE A 508 2.76 -3.01 13.46
C PHE A 508 2.98 -3.31 11.96
N ASN A 509 2.32 -4.34 11.43
CA ASN A 509 2.49 -4.79 10.05
C ASN A 509 1.91 -3.83 9.01
N GLU A 510 0.80 -3.16 9.32
CA GLU A 510 0.08 -2.33 8.34
C GLU A 510 0.09 -0.82 8.65
N ASN A 511 0.49 -0.39 9.86
CA ASN A 511 0.72 1.03 10.17
C ASN A 511 2.21 1.34 10.35
N GLU A 512 2.93 0.60 11.19
CA GLU A 512 4.34 0.93 11.45
C GLU A 512 5.25 0.57 10.27
N GLN A 513 5.09 -0.61 9.69
CA GLN A 513 5.89 -1.05 8.53
C GLN A 513 5.43 -0.45 7.19
N LEU A 514 4.33 0.32 7.19
CA LEU A 514 3.86 1.02 6.00
C LEU A 514 4.87 2.09 5.55
N ALA A 515 5.17 2.10 4.27
CA ALA A 515 6.11 3.01 3.64
C ALA A 515 5.42 3.78 2.52
N PHE A 516 5.51 5.10 2.59
CA PHE A 516 5.10 6.00 1.51
C PHE A 516 6.34 6.62 0.88
N GLY A 517 6.27 6.97 -0.40
CA GLY A 517 7.29 7.79 -1.05
C GLY A 517 6.74 8.53 -2.28
N PRO A 518 6.93 9.86 -2.37
CA PRO A 518 6.38 10.63 -3.49
C PRO A 518 7.05 10.28 -4.82
N GLY A 519 8.22 9.62 -4.79
CA GLY A 519 8.88 9.06 -5.97
C GLY A 519 8.20 7.81 -6.57
N LEU A 520 7.16 7.28 -5.92
CA LEU A 520 6.34 6.20 -6.47
C LEU A 520 5.17 6.82 -7.25
N VAL A 521 5.41 7.12 -8.52
CA VAL A 521 4.41 7.61 -9.47
C VAL A 521 3.97 6.53 -10.44
N VAL A 522 2.81 6.75 -11.05
CA VAL A 522 2.22 5.90 -12.11
C VAL A 522 2.09 6.72 -13.39
N PRO A 523 2.00 6.09 -14.58
CA PRO A 523 1.79 6.81 -15.83
C PRO A 523 0.63 7.82 -15.74
N GLY A 524 0.84 9.00 -16.34
CA GLY A 524 -0.12 10.11 -16.26
C GLY A 524 0.03 11.01 -15.02
N ILE A 525 0.89 10.67 -14.06
CA ILE A 525 1.27 11.51 -12.93
C ILE A 525 2.79 11.61 -12.84
N TYR A 526 3.31 12.82 -12.76
CA TYR A 526 4.73 13.13 -12.67
C TYR A 526 5.00 14.24 -11.65
N TYR A 527 6.27 14.42 -11.33
CA TYR A 527 6.75 15.51 -10.49
C TYR A 527 6.63 16.85 -11.24
N SER A 528 6.52 17.95 -10.49
CA SER A 528 6.84 19.28 -11.00
C SER A 528 8.26 19.67 -10.58
N ASP A 529 8.72 20.86 -10.97
CA ASP A 529 10.04 21.39 -10.58
C ASP A 529 10.03 22.08 -9.19
N ASP A 530 8.98 21.88 -8.40
CA ASP A 530 8.93 22.27 -6.98
C ASP A 530 10.16 21.70 -6.22
N LYS A 531 10.97 22.61 -5.66
CA LYS A 531 12.26 22.26 -5.04
C LYS A 531 12.11 21.38 -3.81
N MET A 532 11.02 21.54 -3.06
CA MET A 532 10.70 20.69 -1.92
C MET A 532 10.31 19.30 -2.40
N LEU A 533 9.42 19.20 -3.40
CA LEU A 533 9.00 17.91 -3.97
C LEU A 533 10.20 17.13 -4.50
N GLN A 534 11.10 17.77 -5.27
CA GLN A 534 12.29 17.15 -5.83
C GLN A 534 13.19 16.54 -4.75
N CYS A 535 13.39 17.22 -3.62
CA CYS A 535 14.16 16.68 -2.50
C CYS A 535 13.44 15.47 -1.85
N ARG A 536 12.11 15.54 -1.69
CA ARG A 536 11.30 14.46 -1.12
C ARG A 536 11.35 13.18 -1.95
N VAL A 537 11.44 13.27 -3.29
CA VAL A 537 11.54 12.09 -4.17
C VAL A 537 12.71 11.17 -3.76
N PHE A 538 13.85 11.75 -3.36
CA PHE A 538 14.98 10.99 -2.81
C PHE A 538 14.74 10.55 -1.36
N ALA A 539 14.41 11.50 -0.49
CA ALA A 539 14.49 11.32 0.97
C ALA A 539 13.62 10.17 1.50
N TYR A 540 12.43 9.95 0.92
CA TYR A 540 11.52 8.93 1.43
C TYR A 540 12.02 7.51 1.15
N ALA A 541 12.48 7.22 -0.06
CA ALA A 541 13.01 5.90 -0.38
C ALA A 541 14.28 5.60 0.43
N ASP A 542 15.13 6.60 0.62
CA ASP A 542 16.34 6.48 1.44
C ASP A 542 16.04 6.14 2.90
N THR A 543 15.17 6.91 3.56
CA THR A 543 14.82 6.66 4.96
C THR A 543 14.12 5.30 5.15
N GLN A 544 13.37 4.78 4.17
CA GLN A 544 12.80 3.44 4.28
C GLN A 544 13.86 2.34 4.22
N ARG A 545 14.90 2.50 3.40
CA ARG A 545 16.01 1.53 3.35
C ARG A 545 16.73 1.42 4.68
N TYR A 546 16.82 2.51 5.44
CA TYR A 546 17.31 2.51 6.82
C TYR A 546 16.30 1.90 7.80
N ARG A 547 15.06 2.38 7.78
CA ARG A 547 14.04 2.07 8.80
C ARG A 547 13.51 0.63 8.73
N LEU A 548 13.34 0.11 7.52
CA LEU A 548 12.69 -1.18 7.23
C LEU A 548 13.60 -2.16 6.49
N GLY A 549 14.71 -1.69 5.93
CA GLY A 549 15.62 -2.48 5.13
C GLY A 549 15.43 -2.31 3.61
N PRO A 550 16.36 -2.84 2.80
CA PRO A 550 16.41 -2.61 1.35
C PRO A 550 15.19 -3.18 0.61
N ASN A 551 14.59 -4.25 1.14
CA ASN A 551 13.47 -4.96 0.53
C ASN A 551 12.10 -4.54 1.10
N TYR A 552 11.97 -3.33 1.66
CA TYR A 552 10.73 -2.87 2.30
C TYR A 552 9.47 -2.91 1.40
N LEU A 553 9.65 -2.81 0.07
CA LEU A 553 8.56 -2.92 -0.91
C LEU A 553 8.00 -4.34 -1.04
N MET A 554 8.65 -5.35 -0.47
CA MET A 554 8.12 -6.72 -0.45
C MET A 554 7.17 -6.97 0.72
N LEU A 555 7.22 -6.14 1.76
CA LEU A 555 6.30 -6.24 2.90
C LEU A 555 4.86 -6.16 2.38
N PRO A 556 3.92 -7.01 2.87
CA PRO A 556 2.58 -7.15 2.30
C PRO A 556 1.83 -5.83 2.07
N VAL A 557 1.97 -4.89 3.00
CA VAL A 557 1.32 -3.57 2.95
C VAL A 557 1.98 -2.61 1.95
N ASN A 558 3.24 -2.83 1.57
CA ASN A 558 3.96 -1.98 0.63
C ASN A 558 3.99 -2.56 -0.79
N ALA A 559 3.79 -3.87 -0.92
CA ALA A 559 3.86 -4.58 -2.18
C ALA A 559 2.78 -4.12 -3.17
N PRO A 560 3.13 -3.91 -4.45
CA PRO A 560 2.14 -3.63 -5.48
C PRO A 560 1.17 -4.80 -5.62
N LYS A 561 -0.08 -4.49 -5.96
CA LYS A 561 -1.12 -5.51 -6.21
C LYS A 561 -1.24 -5.90 -7.69
N CYS A 562 -0.58 -5.16 -8.58
CA CYS A 562 -0.43 -5.51 -9.98
C CYS A 562 0.72 -6.49 -10.20
N GLY A 563 0.76 -7.11 -11.38
CA GLY A 563 1.93 -7.88 -11.81
C GLY A 563 3.16 -6.97 -11.91
N PHE A 564 4.32 -7.47 -11.48
CA PHE A 564 5.59 -6.76 -11.59
C PHE A 564 6.72 -7.74 -11.94
N LYS A 565 7.66 -7.29 -12.77
CA LYS A 565 8.88 -8.03 -13.13
C LYS A 565 10.02 -7.04 -13.21
N ASN A 566 11.13 -7.36 -12.55
CA ASN A 566 12.35 -6.57 -12.55
C ASN A 566 13.56 -7.49 -12.33
N ASN A 567 14.74 -6.89 -12.42
CA ASN A 567 16.04 -7.53 -12.21
C ASN A 567 16.68 -7.09 -10.87
N HIS A 568 15.86 -6.91 -9.83
CA HIS A 568 16.35 -6.63 -8.47
C HIS A 568 16.39 -7.93 -7.65
N TYR A 569 17.58 -8.31 -7.19
CA TYR A 569 17.86 -9.56 -6.46
C TYR A 569 18.49 -9.28 -5.09
N ASP A 570 18.52 -10.32 -4.24
CA ASP A 570 19.19 -10.34 -2.93
C ASP A 570 18.71 -9.28 -1.94
N GLY A 571 19.60 -8.76 -1.09
CA GLY A 571 19.30 -7.83 0.00
C GLY A 571 18.77 -8.52 1.26
N ALA A 572 18.95 -7.85 2.40
CA ALA A 572 18.50 -8.36 3.69
C ALA A 572 16.99 -8.66 3.70
N MET A 573 16.61 -9.79 4.32
CA MET A 573 15.22 -10.25 4.44
C MET A 573 14.47 -10.36 3.10
N ASN A 574 15.17 -10.77 2.04
CA ASN A 574 14.51 -11.15 0.78
C ASN A 574 13.82 -12.52 0.94
N PHE A 575 12.49 -12.51 1.02
CA PHE A 575 11.65 -13.71 1.04
C PHE A 575 10.91 -13.96 -0.28
N MET A 576 11.32 -13.31 -1.38
CA MET A 576 10.71 -13.49 -2.69
C MET A 576 11.16 -14.83 -3.24
N HIS A 577 10.22 -15.66 -3.67
CA HIS A 577 10.55 -16.85 -4.42
C HIS A 577 10.89 -16.45 -5.86
N ARG A 578 12.12 -16.77 -6.28
CA ARG A 578 12.65 -16.58 -7.64
C ARG A 578 13.37 -17.85 -8.04
N ASP A 579 12.93 -18.48 -9.13
CA ASP A 579 13.52 -19.69 -9.71
C ASP A 579 14.17 -19.41 -11.08
N GLU A 580 14.28 -18.13 -11.46
CA GLU A 580 14.79 -17.72 -12.75
C GLU A 580 16.33 -17.76 -12.82
N GLU A 581 16.89 -18.23 -13.94
CA GLU A 581 18.33 -18.25 -14.20
C GLU A 581 18.90 -16.90 -14.70
N VAL A 582 18.03 -15.94 -15.03
CA VAL A 582 18.41 -14.66 -15.65
C VAL A 582 18.05 -13.49 -14.73
N ASP A 583 19.08 -12.82 -14.23
CA ASP A 583 19.00 -11.64 -13.37
C ASP A 583 19.45 -10.34 -14.05
N TYR A 584 19.72 -10.38 -15.36
CA TYR A 584 20.20 -9.26 -16.15
C TYR A 584 19.31 -8.97 -17.37
N SER A 585 19.47 -7.79 -17.97
CA SER A 585 18.77 -7.37 -19.20
C SER A 585 19.70 -6.49 -20.04
N PRO A 586 19.70 -6.60 -21.39
CA PRO A 586 18.90 -7.53 -22.18
C PRO A 586 19.42 -8.97 -22.12
N SER A 587 18.53 -9.95 -22.26
CA SER A 587 18.87 -11.38 -22.35
C SER A 587 18.11 -12.05 -23.50
N ARG A 588 18.78 -12.99 -24.18
CA ARG A 588 18.14 -13.87 -25.19
C ARG A 588 17.46 -15.10 -24.57
N HIS A 589 17.86 -15.48 -23.36
CA HIS A 589 17.31 -16.63 -22.64
C HIS A 589 15.99 -16.28 -21.93
N ALA A 590 15.87 -15.03 -21.47
CA ALA A 590 14.65 -14.48 -20.91
C ALA A 590 14.38 -13.07 -21.46
N PRO A 591 13.86 -12.95 -22.70
CA PRO A 591 13.65 -11.64 -23.30
C PRO A 591 12.55 -10.86 -22.57
N LEU A 592 12.92 -9.68 -22.05
CA LEU A 592 11.98 -8.70 -21.52
C LEU A 592 11.76 -7.61 -22.56
N ARG A 593 10.49 -7.23 -22.77
CA ARG A 593 10.13 -6.10 -23.63
C ARG A 593 10.01 -4.85 -22.78
N HIS A 594 10.52 -3.74 -23.30
CA HIS A 594 10.23 -2.43 -22.73
C HIS A 594 8.76 -2.09 -22.98
N ALA A 595 8.18 -1.31 -22.06
CA ALA A 595 6.92 -0.64 -22.29
C ALA A 595 7.03 0.30 -23.51
N GLU A 596 6.02 0.30 -24.37
CA GLU A 596 6.00 1.16 -25.57
C GLU A 596 5.90 2.63 -25.15
N PRO A 597 6.86 3.51 -25.52
CA PRO A 597 6.86 4.91 -25.08
C PRO A 597 5.56 5.67 -25.42
N ALA A 598 4.95 5.35 -26.57
CA ALA A 598 3.69 5.97 -27.00
C ALA A 598 2.50 5.65 -26.08
N SER A 599 2.58 4.58 -25.29
CA SER A 599 1.53 4.20 -24.33
C SER A 599 1.66 4.92 -22.99
N PHE A 600 2.83 5.49 -22.70
CA PHE A 600 3.17 6.09 -21.41
C PHE A 600 3.84 7.46 -21.62
N PRO A 601 3.06 8.49 -22.01
CA PRO A 601 3.62 9.81 -22.24
C PRO A 601 4.24 10.38 -20.96
N VAL A 602 5.39 11.03 -21.11
CA VAL A 602 6.12 11.73 -20.05
C VAL A 602 6.11 13.24 -20.34
N PRO A 603 6.32 14.10 -19.33
CA PRO A 603 6.53 15.53 -19.58
C PRO A 603 7.74 15.75 -20.50
N THR A 604 7.58 16.59 -21.53
CA THR A 604 8.61 16.83 -22.56
C THR A 604 9.16 18.26 -22.57
N ARG A 605 8.70 19.12 -21.65
CA ARG A 605 9.12 20.52 -21.57
C ARG A 605 10.64 20.62 -21.42
N PRO A 606 11.34 21.35 -22.32
CA PRO A 606 12.78 21.55 -22.19
C PRO A 606 13.13 22.35 -20.94
N VAL A 607 14.19 21.93 -20.23
CA VAL A 607 14.74 22.67 -19.10
C VAL A 607 15.89 23.57 -19.60
N VAL A 608 15.75 24.89 -19.45
CA VAL A 608 16.72 25.89 -19.89
C VAL A 608 17.10 26.78 -18.72
N GLY A 609 18.40 27.00 -18.48
CA GLY A 609 18.85 27.86 -17.39
C GLY A 609 20.33 27.69 -17.07
N LYS A 610 20.80 28.42 -16.05
CA LYS A 610 22.14 28.26 -15.47
C LYS A 610 22.08 27.27 -14.30
N ARG A 611 23.16 26.52 -14.08
CA ARG A 611 23.32 25.70 -12.88
C ARG A 611 23.75 26.60 -11.71
N GLU A 612 22.85 26.86 -10.78
CA GLU A 612 23.11 27.75 -9.64
C GLU A 612 22.30 27.35 -8.40
N LYS A 613 22.76 27.80 -7.22
CA LYS A 613 22.02 27.70 -5.96
C LYS A 613 21.41 29.05 -5.66
N THR A 614 20.16 29.25 -6.06
CA THR A 614 19.48 30.56 -5.96
C THR A 614 18.05 30.42 -5.44
N ARG A 615 17.50 31.51 -4.90
CA ARG A 615 16.09 31.60 -4.49
C ARG A 615 15.19 31.77 -5.73
N ILE A 616 13.91 31.47 -5.56
CA ILE A 616 12.89 31.77 -6.59
C ILE A 616 12.69 33.28 -6.72
N LYS A 617 12.14 33.76 -7.85
CA LYS A 617 11.94 35.20 -8.06
C LYS A 617 10.69 35.75 -7.38
N LYS A 618 9.58 35.00 -7.40
CA LYS A 618 8.27 35.42 -6.86
C LYS A 618 8.11 34.98 -5.41
N GLU A 619 8.89 35.59 -4.51
CA GLU A 619 8.97 35.14 -3.11
C GLU A 619 7.76 35.55 -2.24
N ASN A 620 7.16 36.72 -2.48
CA ASN A 620 6.19 37.43 -1.63
C ASN A 620 5.60 36.63 -0.45
N ASP A 621 6.16 36.83 0.74
CA ASP A 621 5.85 36.03 1.93
C ASP A 621 4.73 36.58 2.81
N PHE A 622 4.14 37.72 2.44
CA PHE A 622 3.30 38.50 3.37
C PHE A 622 1.84 38.63 2.91
N VAL A 623 1.59 38.64 1.60
CA VAL A 623 0.23 38.89 1.06
C VAL A 623 -0.77 37.78 1.44
N GLN A 624 -0.49 36.52 1.09
CA GLN A 624 -1.42 35.41 1.38
C GLN A 624 -1.69 35.18 2.87
N PRO A 625 -0.69 35.20 3.78
CA PRO A 625 -0.98 35.14 5.22
C PRO A 625 -1.86 36.31 5.70
N GLY A 626 -1.61 37.52 5.17
CA GLY A 626 -2.43 38.70 5.46
C GLY A 626 -3.88 38.56 4.98
N GLU A 627 -4.09 38.06 3.77
CA GLU A 627 -5.43 37.77 3.23
C GLU A 627 -6.16 36.75 4.08
N ARG A 628 -5.46 35.69 4.50
CA ARG A 628 -5.99 34.68 5.41
C ARG A 628 -6.43 35.30 6.74
N TYR A 629 -5.61 36.15 7.36
CA TYR A 629 -5.97 36.86 8.59
C TYR A 629 -7.26 37.67 8.45
N ARG A 630 -7.35 38.45 7.37
CA ARG A 630 -8.50 39.31 7.08
C ARG A 630 -9.78 38.52 6.77
N SER A 631 -9.66 37.28 6.32
CA SER A 631 -10.80 36.39 6.06
C SER A 631 -11.50 35.88 7.34
N TRP A 632 -10.85 35.97 8.49
CA TRP A 632 -11.37 35.42 9.74
C TRP A 632 -12.32 36.38 10.47
N ALA A 633 -13.29 35.80 11.18
CA ALA A 633 -14.09 36.54 12.15
C ALA A 633 -13.20 37.11 13.28
N PRO A 634 -13.59 38.24 13.91
CA PRO A 634 -12.76 38.91 14.92
C PRO A 634 -12.34 38.03 16.10
N ASP A 635 -13.20 37.12 16.56
CA ASP A 635 -12.90 36.21 17.66
C ASP A 635 -11.81 35.19 17.30
N ARG A 636 -11.81 34.68 16.06
CA ARG A 636 -10.77 33.79 15.52
C ARG A 636 -9.44 34.53 15.34
N GLN A 637 -9.48 35.78 14.87
CA GLN A 637 -8.29 36.64 14.82
C GLN A 637 -7.68 36.84 16.22
N ASP A 638 -8.51 37.07 17.23
CA ASP A 638 -8.04 37.29 18.60
C ASP A 638 -7.48 36.02 19.26
N ARG A 639 -8.00 34.84 18.92
CA ARG A 639 -7.39 33.54 19.31
C ARG A 639 -6.01 33.38 18.66
N PHE A 640 -5.87 33.62 17.36
CA PHE A 640 -4.59 33.57 16.66
C PHE A 640 -3.56 34.52 17.27
N VAL A 641 -3.92 35.79 17.45
CA VAL A 641 -3.06 36.81 18.05
C VAL A 641 -2.57 36.41 19.43
N ARG A 642 -3.46 35.85 20.27
CA ARG A 642 -3.12 35.38 21.61
C ARG A 642 -2.09 34.25 21.56
N ARG A 643 -2.36 33.20 20.78
CA ARG A 643 -1.46 32.04 20.64
C ARG A 643 -0.08 32.46 20.15
N PHE A 644 -0.02 33.35 19.15
CA PHE A 644 1.24 33.85 18.60
C PHE A 644 2.01 34.70 19.63
N ALA A 645 1.32 35.60 20.34
CA ALA A 645 1.91 36.42 21.40
C ALA A 645 2.43 35.54 22.55
N ASP A 646 1.66 34.55 23.00
CA ASP A 646 2.07 33.63 24.07
C ASP A 646 3.33 32.86 23.69
N ALA A 647 3.44 32.44 22.43
CA ALA A 647 4.64 31.77 21.92
C ALA A 647 5.88 32.70 21.89
N LEU A 648 5.70 33.96 21.48
CA LEU A 648 6.77 34.98 21.49
C LEU A 648 7.13 35.49 22.90
N ALA A 649 6.25 35.32 23.88
CA ALA A 649 6.48 35.74 25.26
C ALA A 649 7.54 34.89 25.98
N HIS A 650 7.94 33.75 25.39
CA HIS A 650 8.95 32.86 25.98
C HIS A 650 10.26 33.63 26.31
N PRO A 651 10.88 33.39 27.50
CA PRO A 651 12.03 34.19 27.95
C PRO A 651 13.26 34.17 27.03
N LYS A 652 13.47 33.06 26.31
CA LYS A 652 14.56 32.93 25.33
C LYS A 652 14.27 33.56 23.97
N VAL A 653 13.03 33.96 23.68
CA VAL A 653 12.73 34.78 22.50
C VAL A 653 13.12 36.20 22.86
N SER A 654 14.30 36.61 22.41
CA SER A 654 14.91 37.90 22.72
C SER A 654 14.01 39.07 22.25
N HIS A 655 14.25 40.27 22.79
CA HIS A 655 13.57 41.46 22.32
C HIS A 655 13.74 41.67 20.80
N GLU A 656 14.93 41.41 20.27
CA GLU A 656 15.22 41.46 18.83
C GLU A 656 14.34 40.50 18.03
N LEU A 657 14.24 39.23 18.44
CA LEU A 657 13.36 38.25 17.78
C LEU A 657 11.90 38.69 17.83
N ARG A 658 11.44 39.23 18.97
CA ARG A 658 10.06 39.77 19.08
C ARG A 658 9.81 40.88 18.07
N VAL A 659 10.76 41.82 17.91
CA VAL A 659 10.65 42.92 16.94
C VAL A 659 10.60 42.38 15.52
N ILE A 660 11.46 41.42 15.14
CA ILE A 660 11.45 40.80 13.80
C ILE A 660 10.10 40.16 13.51
N TRP A 661 9.56 39.36 14.43
CA TRP A 661 8.27 38.71 14.23
C TRP A 661 7.10 39.70 14.18
N ILE A 662 7.13 40.76 14.99
CA ILE A 662 6.13 41.83 14.93
C ILE A 662 6.19 42.56 13.58
N ASP A 663 7.38 42.82 13.04
CA ASP A 663 7.56 43.41 11.72
C ASP A 663 6.99 42.50 10.62
N PHE A 664 7.31 41.21 10.65
CA PHE A 664 6.73 40.22 9.73
C PHE A 664 5.21 40.19 9.78
N LEU A 665 4.61 40.14 10.97
CA LEU A 665 3.17 40.17 11.13
C LEU A 665 2.56 41.49 10.64
N SER A 666 3.24 42.63 10.86
CA SER A 666 2.80 43.95 10.40
C SER A 666 2.81 44.08 8.89
N LYS A 667 3.76 43.41 8.21
CA LYS A 667 3.82 43.31 6.74
C LYS A 667 2.69 42.45 6.19
N CYS A 668 2.26 41.41 6.90
CA CYS A 668 1.05 40.64 6.52
C CYS A 668 -0.22 41.48 6.73
N ASP A 669 -0.37 42.05 7.92
CA ASP A 669 -1.47 42.92 8.29
C ASP A 669 -1.10 43.83 9.48
N LYS A 670 -1.26 45.15 9.30
CA LYS A 670 -0.88 46.15 10.32
C LYS A 670 -1.63 45.95 11.64
N SER A 671 -2.90 45.54 11.60
CA SER A 671 -3.69 45.30 12.81
C SER A 671 -3.17 44.08 13.56
N CYS A 672 -2.85 43.00 12.83
CA CYS A 672 -2.28 41.79 13.42
C CYS A 672 -0.98 42.08 14.17
N GLY A 673 -0.02 42.73 13.51
CA GLY A 673 1.27 43.10 14.11
C GLY A 673 1.09 44.01 15.33
N MET A 674 0.23 45.03 15.25
CA MET A 674 -0.07 45.94 16.36
C MET A 674 -0.69 45.21 17.56
N LYS A 675 -1.67 44.31 17.33
CA LYS A 675 -2.32 43.56 18.40
C LYS A 675 -1.34 42.63 19.13
N VAL A 676 -0.42 41.98 18.40
CA VAL A 676 0.63 41.15 19.00
C VAL A 676 1.65 42.00 19.77
N ALA A 677 2.08 43.13 19.20
CA ALA A 677 2.99 44.07 19.85
C ALA A 677 2.43 44.60 21.18
N ASN A 678 1.16 45.00 21.19
CA ASN A 678 0.46 45.47 22.39
C ASN A 678 0.40 44.40 23.48
N ARG A 679 0.15 43.13 23.13
CA ARG A 679 0.15 42.02 24.11
C ARG A 679 1.54 41.75 24.70
N LEU A 680 2.60 41.97 23.93
CA LEU A 680 3.98 41.78 24.38
C LEU A 680 4.59 43.01 25.05
N ASN A 681 3.87 44.14 25.10
CA ASN A 681 4.39 45.45 25.51
C ASN A 681 5.65 45.88 24.74
N VAL A 682 5.72 45.56 23.44
CA VAL A 682 6.82 45.94 22.54
C VAL A 682 6.35 47.10 21.67
N LYS A 683 7.16 48.16 21.55
CA LYS A 683 6.86 49.26 20.63
C LYS A 683 7.08 48.77 19.19
N PRO A 684 6.09 48.89 18.28
CA PRO A 684 6.31 48.60 16.87
C PRO A 684 7.42 49.50 16.32
N SER A 685 8.37 48.95 15.57
CA SER A 685 9.22 49.76 14.70
C SER A 685 8.33 50.37 13.63
N MET A 686 8.15 51.69 13.67
CA MET A 686 7.33 52.45 12.71
C MET A 686 7.82 52.30 11.28
#